data_AF-A0A5C7M4U9-F1
#
_entry.id   AF-A0A5C7M4U9-F1
#
_cell.length_a   1.000
_cell.length_b   1.000
_cell.length_c   1.000
_cell.angle_alpha   90.00
_cell.angle_beta   90.00
_cell.angle_gamma   90.00
#
_symmetry.space_group_name_H-M   'P 1'
#
loop_
_entity.id
_entity.type
_entity.pdbx_description
1 polymer ?
#
loop_
_entity_poly.entity_id
_entity_poly.type
_entity_poly.pdbx_seq_one_letter_code
_entity_poly.pdbx_strand_id
1 'polypeptide(L)'
;MEDNYIDEEEQQEKQRASLTEEQREDTDRAEILAAGMEMIREAEKAAEDRYPKNDANWATYHGKSDTSHKKEGESVIFLHKTYLALEQLTAFFKGAFTNFSQYVTIETRSGLNLSAEQQDAFDTIFSPNLVSGLLQYHLDKAEFRLRLGDCWKVGLMEARSTIKIGSEMVEVPTFVLPAKHTLKKKTEKVWKLCLDVLGGRDYLVDPQEDTKYEIHRFVRDYDDLCDMAYSEDNPEGIYDEEALSQLQADADSENEVPKAENAGADGSSMTTEVSRRKKITVYEIWAKKVYSRDGRVMKVQLNGEDSYPLKNVMFSVAQNKLIQFPERNPHWHGESPFVSQPILRVPFAKWSKAIMDATTELNLDLCELFSLMMDGALNSVQQVRVVRADYLENEEDIEEGIEANTTLKVAAGTPNNVRVLETVQLGEVPASTMNFYNILDGVLAENSLLNQTRLGSTQGTGKLATEISQAGAAINSVLEGLGADFEEAFMTPLLEKCWMDILQNVDDFPVEELARLIEGDKNEVTAQLQRLNELSPQERFKIAGRGYRFKGVGIRTLMERMKDFQKLQQLLQTIATNPQLMNQFNLEYSMNSLLGKLLKTIGINPQEIQKTENEKQIEAKKQEIREQAMMQAELEQSGQRSKERGTSPQENATQGNASTGEVEPGAGQGSV
;
A
#
# COMPACT_ATOMS: atom_id res chain seq x y z
N MET A 1 36.36 -26.20 -38.62
CA MET A 1 35.50 -26.17 -37.41
C MET A 1 34.08 -25.80 -37.76
N GLU A 2 33.84 -24.87 -38.69
CA GLU A 2 32.48 -24.59 -39.19
C GLU A 2 31.86 -25.76 -39.98
N ASP A 3 32.63 -26.48 -40.82
CA ASP A 3 32.08 -27.61 -41.60
C ASP A 3 31.60 -28.81 -40.74
N ASN A 4 32.18 -29.03 -39.56
CA ASN A 4 31.75 -30.12 -38.67
C ASN A 4 30.44 -29.80 -37.92
N TYR A 5 30.10 -28.51 -37.77
CA TYR A 5 28.89 -28.09 -37.03
C TYR A 5 27.61 -28.28 -37.87
N ILE A 6 27.73 -28.21 -39.19
CA ILE A 6 26.61 -28.38 -40.12
C ILE A 6 26.20 -29.86 -40.19
N ASP A 7 27.16 -30.78 -40.15
CA ASP A 7 26.89 -32.23 -40.20
C ASP A 7 26.17 -32.75 -38.94
N GLU A 8 26.44 -32.19 -37.75
CA GLU A 8 25.73 -32.58 -36.52
C GLU A 8 24.27 -32.09 -36.50
N GLU A 9 24.01 -30.88 -37.03
CA GLU A 9 22.67 -30.30 -37.11
C GLU A 9 21.77 -31.09 -38.07
N GLU A 10 22.28 -31.42 -39.26
CA GLU A 10 21.52 -32.21 -40.22
C GLU A 10 21.27 -33.64 -39.70
N GLN A 11 22.19 -34.19 -38.89
CA GLN A 11 22.00 -35.49 -38.24
C GLN A 11 20.93 -35.43 -37.14
N GLN A 12 20.91 -34.40 -36.30
CA GLN A 12 19.88 -34.23 -35.27
C GLN A 12 18.50 -33.98 -35.88
N GLU A 13 18.40 -33.16 -36.94
CA GLU A 13 17.13 -32.96 -37.66
C GLU A 13 16.65 -34.25 -38.32
N LYS A 14 17.54 -35.03 -38.94
CA LYS A 14 17.18 -36.35 -39.50
C LYS A 14 16.75 -37.33 -38.42
N GLN A 15 17.39 -37.31 -37.26
CA GLN A 15 17.01 -38.16 -36.13
C GLN A 15 15.64 -37.77 -35.57
N ARG A 16 15.38 -36.46 -35.37
CA ARG A 16 14.04 -35.95 -35.00
C ARG A 16 12.99 -36.29 -36.05
N ALA A 17 13.32 -36.14 -37.34
CA ALA A 17 12.44 -36.48 -38.45
C ALA A 17 12.14 -38.00 -38.56
N SER A 18 12.90 -38.85 -37.87
CA SER A 18 12.66 -40.30 -37.83
C SER A 18 11.75 -40.75 -36.67
N LEU A 19 11.53 -39.89 -35.66
CA LEU A 19 10.63 -40.16 -34.53
C LEU A 19 9.16 -40.12 -34.98
N THR A 20 8.32 -40.93 -34.33
CA THR A 20 6.86 -40.83 -34.46
C THR A 20 6.37 -39.50 -33.89
N GLU A 21 5.18 -39.05 -34.32
CA GLU A 21 4.60 -37.78 -33.85
C GLU A 21 4.49 -37.72 -32.32
N GLU A 22 4.00 -38.80 -31.70
CA GLU A 22 3.94 -38.98 -30.24
C GLU A 22 5.33 -38.85 -29.58
N GLN A 23 6.35 -39.51 -30.14
CA GLN A 23 7.72 -39.41 -29.60
C GLN A 23 8.32 -38.02 -29.73
N ARG A 24 7.96 -37.27 -30.78
CA ARG A 24 8.40 -35.88 -30.96
C ARG A 24 7.74 -34.99 -29.93
N GLU A 25 6.44 -35.14 -29.73
CA GLU A 25 5.69 -34.38 -28.74
C GLU A 25 6.26 -34.62 -27.33
N ASP A 26 6.52 -35.87 -26.97
CA ASP A 26 7.16 -36.21 -25.69
C ASP A 26 8.55 -35.58 -25.53
N THR A 27 9.35 -35.58 -26.61
CA THR A 27 10.69 -34.98 -26.62
C THR A 27 10.59 -33.45 -26.45
N ASP A 28 9.69 -32.80 -27.18
CA ASP A 28 9.47 -31.36 -27.10
C ASP A 28 8.92 -30.96 -25.71
N ARG A 29 7.96 -31.72 -25.16
CA ARG A 29 7.45 -31.56 -23.79
C ARG A 29 8.58 -31.63 -22.76
N ALA A 30 9.46 -32.63 -22.88
CA ALA A 30 10.60 -32.79 -21.98
C ALA A 30 11.62 -31.65 -22.09
N GLU A 31 11.89 -31.15 -23.30
CA GLU A 31 12.79 -30.01 -23.51
C GLU A 31 12.20 -28.70 -22.99
N ILE A 32 10.91 -28.44 -23.22
CA ILE A 32 10.19 -27.27 -22.70
C ILE A 32 10.20 -27.29 -21.17
N LEU A 33 9.89 -28.44 -20.58
CA LEU A 33 9.92 -28.63 -19.13
C LEU A 33 11.33 -28.35 -18.57
N ALA A 34 12.38 -28.88 -19.21
CA ALA A 34 13.76 -28.62 -18.79
C ALA A 34 14.10 -27.12 -18.86
N ALA A 35 13.70 -26.42 -19.92
CA ALA A 35 13.90 -24.99 -20.07
C ALA A 35 13.12 -24.20 -19.00
N GLY A 36 11.86 -24.56 -18.73
CA GLY A 36 11.04 -23.94 -17.69
C GLY A 36 11.64 -24.12 -16.29
N MET A 37 12.12 -25.31 -15.96
CA MET A 37 12.78 -25.57 -14.67
C MET A 37 14.10 -24.80 -14.51
N GLU A 38 14.86 -24.62 -15.60
CA GLU A 38 16.06 -23.77 -15.59
C GLU A 38 15.70 -22.30 -15.34
N MET A 39 14.66 -21.78 -16.00
CA MET A 39 14.14 -20.42 -15.79
C MET A 39 13.69 -20.20 -14.33
N ILE A 40 12.96 -21.16 -13.75
CA ILE A 40 12.53 -21.12 -12.34
C ILE A 40 13.75 -21.07 -11.43
N ARG A 41 14.70 -22.00 -11.60
CA ARG A 41 15.91 -22.08 -10.77
C ARG A 41 16.77 -20.83 -10.86
N GLU A 42 16.96 -20.28 -12.05
CA GLU A 42 17.71 -19.04 -12.27
C GLU A 42 17.04 -17.86 -11.55
N ALA A 43 15.72 -17.73 -11.65
CA ALA A 43 14.98 -16.64 -11.03
C ALA A 43 14.88 -16.77 -9.50
N GLU A 44 14.69 -17.98 -8.97
CA GLU A 44 14.70 -18.24 -7.52
C GLU A 44 16.07 -17.94 -6.91
N LYS A 45 17.16 -18.38 -7.55
CA LYS A 45 18.52 -18.09 -7.11
C LYS A 45 18.78 -16.57 -7.09
N ALA A 46 18.24 -15.83 -8.04
CA ALA A 46 18.36 -14.38 -8.06
C ALA A 46 17.58 -13.69 -6.93
N ALA A 47 16.48 -14.30 -6.47
CA ALA A 47 15.62 -13.79 -5.40
C ALA A 47 16.04 -14.25 -3.99
N GLU A 48 16.91 -15.26 -3.89
CA GLU A 48 17.30 -15.94 -2.65
C GLU A 48 17.74 -14.98 -1.53
N ASP A 49 18.59 -14.00 -1.85
CA ASP A 49 19.08 -13.01 -0.88
C ASP A 49 17.98 -12.08 -0.34
N ARG A 50 16.86 -11.96 -1.06
CA ARG A 50 15.75 -11.08 -0.70
C ARG A 50 14.78 -11.75 0.27
N TYR A 51 14.58 -13.06 0.18
CA TYR A 51 13.57 -13.77 0.98
C TYR A 51 13.76 -13.60 2.50
N PRO A 52 14.96 -13.78 3.10
CA PRO A 52 15.12 -13.61 4.54
C PRO A 52 14.78 -12.21 5.02
N LYS A 53 15.04 -11.19 4.20
CA LYS A 53 14.70 -9.79 4.51
C LYS A 53 13.20 -9.53 4.39
N ASN A 54 12.54 -10.10 3.38
CA ASN A 54 11.07 -10.05 3.27
C ASN A 54 10.42 -10.68 4.50
N ASP A 55 10.91 -11.86 4.89
CA ASP A 55 10.39 -12.59 6.06
C ASP A 55 10.60 -11.80 7.35
N ALA A 56 11.79 -11.21 7.55
CA ALA A 56 12.08 -10.36 8.70
C ALA A 56 11.15 -9.13 8.75
N ASN A 57 10.92 -8.48 7.60
CA ASN A 57 10.00 -7.35 7.50
C ASN A 57 8.58 -7.77 7.89
N TRP A 58 8.04 -8.82 7.28
CA TRP A 58 6.67 -9.29 7.57
C TRP A 58 6.52 -9.80 8.99
N ALA A 59 7.50 -10.56 9.51
CA ALA A 59 7.51 -11.00 10.91
C ALA A 59 7.41 -9.80 11.86
N THR A 60 8.23 -8.78 11.64
CA THR A 60 8.25 -7.56 12.46
C THR A 60 6.95 -6.76 12.31
N TYR A 61 6.38 -6.68 11.11
CA TYR A 61 5.06 -6.08 10.88
C TYR A 61 3.96 -6.79 11.69
N HIS A 62 4.02 -8.13 11.78
CA HIS A 62 3.07 -8.94 12.56
C HIS A 62 3.39 -9.04 14.05
N GLY A 63 4.37 -8.31 14.56
CA GLY A 63 4.70 -8.35 15.98
C GLY A 63 5.52 -9.57 16.41
N LYS A 64 6.13 -10.28 15.46
CA LYS A 64 6.97 -11.46 15.72
C LYS A 64 8.44 -11.01 15.74
N SER A 65 9.16 -11.41 16.79
CA SER A 65 10.61 -11.30 16.89
C SER A 65 11.17 -12.66 17.29
N ASP A 66 12.40 -12.96 16.85
CA ASP A 66 13.14 -14.13 17.31
C ASP A 66 13.71 -13.88 18.71
N THR A 67 13.10 -14.50 19.70
CA THR A 67 13.48 -14.39 21.11
C THR A 67 14.21 -15.63 21.61
N SER A 68 14.63 -16.53 20.72
CA SER A 68 15.31 -17.78 21.08
C SER A 68 16.63 -17.57 21.83
N HIS A 69 17.25 -16.40 21.65
CA HIS A 69 18.49 -16.00 22.33
C HIS A 69 18.26 -15.50 23.77
N LYS A 70 17.01 -15.20 24.16
CA LYS A 70 16.64 -14.72 25.49
C LYS A 70 16.62 -15.86 26.51
N LYS A 71 17.06 -15.57 27.72
CA LYS A 71 16.99 -16.53 28.84
C LYS A 71 15.62 -16.48 29.51
N GLU A 72 15.27 -17.58 30.19
CA GLU A 72 14.08 -17.62 31.04
C GLU A 72 14.15 -16.51 32.10
N GLY A 73 13.09 -15.70 32.17
CA GLY A 73 12.99 -14.55 33.08
C GLY A 73 13.39 -13.20 32.48
N GLU A 74 14.01 -13.15 31.30
CA GLU A 74 14.24 -11.88 30.58
C GLU A 74 12.94 -11.38 29.93
N SER A 75 12.73 -10.06 29.94
CA SER A 75 11.55 -9.47 29.31
C SER A 75 11.58 -9.67 27.80
N VAL A 76 10.41 -10.01 27.25
CA VAL A 76 10.17 -10.09 25.81
C VAL A 76 9.11 -9.06 25.46
N ILE A 77 9.56 -7.89 24.99
CA ILE A 77 8.66 -6.80 24.62
C ILE A 77 8.86 -6.46 23.16
N PHE A 78 7.75 -6.46 22.43
CA PHE A 78 7.72 -6.08 21.02
C PHE A 78 7.11 -4.69 20.84
N LEU A 79 7.82 -3.81 20.11
CA LEU A 79 7.34 -2.48 19.74
C LEU A 79 6.80 -2.50 18.31
N HIS A 80 5.53 -2.16 18.11
CA HIS A 80 4.88 -2.15 16.79
C HIS A 80 5.23 -0.93 15.91
N LYS A 81 6.49 -0.46 15.94
CA LYS A 81 6.90 0.75 15.21
C LYS A 81 6.91 0.55 13.69
N THR A 82 7.41 -0.59 13.20
CA THR A 82 7.38 -0.93 11.76
C THR A 82 5.95 -1.00 11.21
N TYR A 83 5.03 -1.61 11.98
CA TYR A 83 3.60 -1.65 11.63
C TYR A 83 3.01 -0.23 11.50
N LEU A 84 3.19 0.60 12.52
CA LEU A 84 2.68 1.98 12.52
C LEU A 84 3.27 2.80 11.37
N ALA A 85 4.55 2.60 11.06
CA ALA A 85 5.22 3.25 9.95
C ALA A 85 4.61 2.87 8.60
N LEU A 86 4.46 1.57 8.35
CA LEU A 86 3.90 1.05 7.11
C LEU A 86 2.46 1.53 6.90
N GLU A 87 1.62 1.48 7.93
CA GLU A 87 0.22 1.93 7.83
C GLU A 87 0.12 3.44 7.60
N GLN A 88 0.99 4.26 8.21
CA GLN A 88 0.97 5.70 7.99
C GLN A 88 1.41 6.10 6.58
N LEU A 89 2.47 5.47 6.07
CA LEU A 89 2.86 5.65 4.67
C LEU A 89 1.73 5.18 3.75
N THR A 90 1.18 3.99 3.98
CA THR A 90 0.10 3.49 3.13
C THR A 90 -1.15 4.36 3.19
N ALA A 91 -1.54 4.86 4.36
CA ALA A 91 -2.68 5.76 4.50
C ALA A 91 -2.46 7.08 3.75
N PHE A 92 -1.23 7.59 3.73
CA PHE A 92 -0.87 8.76 2.93
C PHE A 92 -1.05 8.50 1.42
N PHE A 93 -0.55 7.37 0.92
CA PHE A 93 -0.72 6.97 -0.49
C PHE A 93 -2.18 6.66 -0.83
N LYS A 94 -2.89 5.88 0.00
CA LYS A 94 -4.34 5.60 -0.16
C LYS A 94 -5.12 6.91 -0.19
N GLY A 95 -4.84 7.85 0.72
CA GLY A 95 -5.45 9.19 0.72
C GLY A 95 -5.21 9.97 -0.56
N ALA A 96 -4.02 9.85 -1.15
CA ALA A 96 -3.68 10.46 -2.45
C ALA A 96 -4.44 9.82 -3.63
N PHE A 97 -4.94 8.59 -3.50
CA PHE A 97 -5.76 7.93 -4.53
C PHE A 97 -7.27 8.01 -4.27
N THR A 98 -7.70 8.09 -3.01
CA THR A 98 -9.13 8.13 -2.66
C THR A 98 -9.75 9.51 -2.83
N ASN A 99 -9.00 10.56 -2.53
CA ASN A 99 -9.52 11.93 -2.51
C ASN A 99 -9.71 12.54 -3.90
N PHE A 100 -9.31 11.82 -4.96
CA PHE A 100 -9.42 12.27 -6.34
C PHE A 100 -10.38 11.37 -7.09
N SER A 101 -11.46 11.97 -7.61
CA SER A 101 -12.38 11.29 -8.52
C SER A 101 -11.71 10.91 -9.84
N GLN A 102 -10.63 11.60 -10.21
CA GLN A 102 -9.86 11.39 -11.43
C GLN A 102 -8.40 11.11 -11.08
N TYR A 103 -8.04 9.83 -11.00
CA TYR A 103 -6.64 9.39 -10.83
C TYR A 103 -5.96 9.02 -12.16
N VAL A 104 -6.64 9.29 -13.28
CA VAL A 104 -6.17 9.01 -14.63
C VAL A 104 -6.38 10.26 -15.47
N THR A 105 -5.34 10.68 -16.18
CA THR A 105 -5.46 11.63 -17.30
C THR A 105 -5.27 10.85 -18.60
N ILE A 106 -6.21 11.01 -19.53
CA ILE A 106 -6.21 10.33 -20.82
C ILE A 106 -5.94 11.35 -21.91
N GLU A 107 -4.88 11.12 -22.69
CA GLU A 107 -4.51 11.93 -23.83
C GLU A 107 -4.65 11.11 -25.10
N THR A 108 -5.26 11.67 -26.15
CA THR A 108 -5.29 11.03 -27.47
C THR A 108 -3.89 11.03 -28.08
N ARG A 109 -3.44 9.87 -28.57
CA ARG A 109 -2.14 9.75 -29.21
C ARG A 109 -2.25 10.30 -30.64
N SER A 110 -1.50 11.37 -30.92
CA SER A 110 -1.40 11.90 -32.28
C SER A 110 -0.56 10.98 -33.18
N GLY A 111 -0.89 10.93 -34.48
CA GLY A 111 -0.11 10.20 -35.47
C GLY A 111 -0.41 8.70 -35.59
N LEU A 112 -1.62 8.27 -35.21
CA LEU A 112 -2.09 6.92 -35.51
C LEU A 112 -2.34 6.80 -37.01
N ASN A 113 -1.84 5.73 -37.63
CA ASN A 113 -2.11 5.40 -39.04
C ASN A 113 -3.49 4.74 -39.17
N LEU A 114 -4.56 5.45 -38.76
CA LEU A 114 -5.94 5.02 -38.94
C LEU A 114 -6.42 5.42 -40.34
N SER A 115 -7.27 4.59 -40.95
CA SER A 115 -8.02 5.02 -42.13
C SER A 115 -8.95 6.19 -41.76
N ALA A 116 -9.39 6.97 -42.75
CA ALA A 116 -10.32 8.09 -42.48
C ALA A 116 -11.60 7.62 -41.77
N GLU A 117 -12.12 6.46 -42.14
CA GLU A 117 -13.29 5.83 -41.50
C GLU A 117 -12.99 5.42 -40.05
N GLN A 118 -11.80 4.87 -39.79
CA GLN A 118 -11.39 4.50 -38.44
C GLN A 118 -11.13 5.72 -37.56
N GLN A 119 -10.61 6.80 -38.13
CA GLN A 119 -10.40 8.07 -37.41
C GLN A 119 -11.75 8.70 -37.05
N ASP A 120 -12.71 8.72 -37.97
CA ASP A 120 -14.08 9.21 -37.70
C ASP A 120 -14.77 8.36 -36.62
N ALA A 121 -14.64 7.03 -36.70
CA ALA A 121 -15.13 6.13 -35.66
C ALA A 121 -14.43 6.35 -34.31
N PHE A 122 -13.11 6.54 -34.31
CA PHE A 122 -12.33 6.83 -33.10
C PHE A 122 -12.79 8.13 -32.43
N ASP A 123 -12.88 9.22 -33.20
CA ASP A 123 -13.25 10.54 -32.69
C ASP A 123 -14.73 10.61 -32.26
N THR A 124 -15.61 9.85 -32.94
CA THR A 124 -17.06 9.85 -32.65
C THR A 124 -17.44 8.92 -31.51
N ILE A 125 -16.84 7.72 -31.45
CA ILE A 125 -17.21 6.68 -30.47
C ILE A 125 -16.39 6.85 -29.21
N PHE A 126 -15.07 7.02 -29.31
CA PHE A 126 -14.17 6.97 -28.16
C PHE A 126 -13.77 8.37 -27.69
N SER A 127 -14.73 9.10 -27.11
CA SER A 127 -14.39 10.36 -26.44
C SER A 127 -13.50 10.09 -25.19
N PRO A 128 -12.52 10.96 -24.85
CA PRO A 128 -11.69 10.77 -23.66
C PRO A 128 -12.49 10.61 -22.36
N ASN A 129 -13.63 11.30 -22.24
CA ASN A 129 -14.54 11.19 -21.10
C ASN A 129 -15.19 9.81 -21.02
N LEU A 130 -15.61 9.25 -22.17
CA LEU A 130 -16.16 7.90 -22.25
C LEU A 130 -15.10 6.87 -21.84
N VAL A 131 -13.89 6.96 -22.40
CA VAL A 131 -12.78 6.03 -22.08
C VAL A 131 -12.44 6.12 -20.60
N SER A 132 -12.37 7.33 -20.04
CA SER A 132 -12.10 7.53 -18.62
C SER A 132 -13.18 6.92 -17.73
N GLY A 133 -14.46 7.12 -18.06
CA GLY A 133 -15.56 6.57 -17.26
C GLY A 133 -15.71 5.06 -17.41
N LEU A 134 -15.46 4.50 -18.58
CA LEU A 134 -15.41 3.04 -18.80
C LEU A 134 -14.28 2.40 -18.01
N LEU A 135 -13.07 2.93 -18.12
CA LEU A 135 -11.92 2.44 -17.38
C LEU A 135 -12.18 2.54 -15.87
N GLN A 136 -12.64 3.69 -15.39
CA GLN A 136 -12.96 3.89 -13.99
C GLN A 136 -14.03 2.93 -13.46
N TYR A 137 -15.07 2.64 -14.25
CA TYR A 137 -16.10 1.67 -13.90
C TYR A 137 -15.51 0.29 -13.63
N HIS A 138 -14.70 -0.22 -14.56
CA HIS A 138 -14.09 -1.55 -14.41
C HIS A 138 -13.02 -1.56 -13.30
N LEU A 139 -12.25 -0.48 -13.13
CA LEU A 139 -11.28 -0.36 -12.03
C LEU A 139 -11.97 -0.34 -10.65
N ASP A 140 -13.09 0.37 -10.50
CA ASP A 140 -13.85 0.39 -9.24
C ASP A 140 -14.44 -1.00 -8.94
N LYS A 141 -14.93 -1.74 -9.95
CA LYS A 141 -15.39 -3.15 -9.79
C LYS A 141 -14.24 -4.11 -9.46
N ALA A 142 -13.03 -3.82 -9.94
CA ALA A 142 -11.81 -4.57 -9.62
C ALA A 142 -11.19 -4.17 -8.26
N GLU A 143 -11.85 -3.29 -7.50
CA GLU A 143 -11.34 -2.74 -6.23
C GLU A 143 -9.94 -2.11 -6.38
N PHE A 144 -9.68 -1.45 -7.51
CA PHE A 144 -8.36 -0.95 -7.90
C PHE A 144 -7.66 -0.16 -6.79
N ARG A 145 -8.38 0.70 -6.05
CA ARG A 145 -7.80 1.53 -4.98
C ARG A 145 -7.30 0.69 -3.79
N LEU A 146 -8.02 -0.37 -3.45
CA LEU A 146 -7.62 -1.29 -2.40
C LEU A 146 -6.37 -2.05 -2.85
N ARG A 147 -6.42 -2.65 -4.04
CA ARG A 147 -5.31 -3.41 -4.64
C ARG A 147 -4.06 -2.56 -4.84
N LEU A 148 -4.19 -1.32 -5.28
CA LEU A 148 -3.07 -0.39 -5.43
C LEU A 148 -2.41 -0.07 -4.08
N GLY A 149 -3.21 0.17 -3.05
CA GLY A 149 -2.68 0.43 -1.72
C GLY A 149 -2.05 -0.80 -1.05
N ASP A 150 -2.55 -2.00 -1.33
CA ASP A 150 -1.95 -3.24 -0.86
C ASP A 150 -0.67 -3.58 -1.64
N CYS A 151 -0.66 -3.32 -2.95
CA CYS A 151 0.53 -3.40 -3.79
C CYS A 151 1.63 -2.42 -3.35
N TRP A 152 1.24 -1.22 -2.89
CA TRP A 152 2.17 -0.27 -2.29
C TRP A 152 2.75 -0.81 -0.98
N LYS A 153 1.94 -1.42 -0.10
CA LYS A 153 2.43 -2.10 1.12
C LYS A 153 3.45 -3.17 0.78
N VAL A 154 3.12 -4.05 -0.16
CA VAL A 154 4.03 -5.10 -0.64
C VAL A 154 5.32 -4.48 -1.17
N GLY A 155 5.25 -3.42 -1.98
CA GLY A 155 6.44 -2.70 -2.45
C GLY A 155 7.31 -2.10 -1.34
N LEU A 156 6.71 -1.56 -0.29
CA LEU A 156 7.42 -1.03 0.88
C LEU A 156 8.10 -2.11 1.71
N MET A 157 7.55 -3.32 1.75
CA MET A 157 8.03 -4.46 2.54
C MET A 157 9.00 -5.36 1.77
N GLU A 158 8.74 -5.57 0.49
CA GLU A 158 9.40 -6.56 -0.37
C GLU A 158 10.21 -5.93 -1.51
N ALA A 159 10.30 -4.60 -1.51
CA ALA A 159 11.01 -3.73 -2.45
C ALA A 159 10.32 -3.52 -3.80
N ARG A 160 9.46 -4.46 -4.23
CA ARG A 160 8.83 -4.46 -5.54
C ARG A 160 7.32 -4.56 -5.42
N SER A 161 6.64 -3.68 -6.14
CA SER A 161 5.19 -3.69 -6.30
C SER A 161 4.87 -4.43 -7.59
N THR A 162 4.06 -5.47 -7.52
CA THR A 162 3.60 -6.24 -8.68
C THR A 162 2.10 -6.42 -8.66
N ILE A 163 1.46 -6.18 -9.80
CA ILE A 163 0.06 -6.56 -10.06
C ILE A 163 0.02 -7.42 -11.31
N LYS A 164 -0.66 -8.57 -11.22
CA LYS A 164 -1.09 -9.36 -12.38
C LYS A 164 -2.48 -8.87 -12.79
N ILE A 165 -2.62 -8.52 -14.05
CA ILE A 165 -3.89 -8.18 -14.67
C ILE A 165 -4.47 -9.47 -15.21
N GLY A 166 -5.65 -9.82 -14.73
CA GLY A 166 -6.39 -10.97 -15.19
C GLY A 166 -7.82 -10.61 -15.47
N SER A 167 -8.57 -11.60 -15.92
CA SER A 167 -10.00 -11.49 -15.98
C SER A 167 -10.68 -12.78 -15.55
N GLU A 168 -11.89 -12.63 -15.02
CA GLU A 168 -12.69 -13.75 -14.55
C GLU A 168 -14.15 -13.56 -14.98
N MET A 169 -14.82 -14.67 -15.29
CA MET A 169 -16.26 -14.67 -15.50
C MET A 169 -16.95 -14.85 -14.16
N VAL A 170 -17.56 -13.78 -13.64
CA VAL A 170 -18.27 -13.81 -12.34
C VAL A 170 -19.74 -14.07 -12.56
N GLU A 171 -20.29 -15.01 -11.80
CA GLU A 171 -21.72 -15.25 -11.73
C GLU A 171 -22.43 -14.14 -10.92
N VAL A 172 -23.11 -13.24 -11.63
CA VAL A 172 -23.90 -12.16 -11.02
C VAL A 172 -25.37 -12.59 -10.93
N PRO A 173 -25.97 -12.59 -9.73
CA PRO A 173 -27.37 -12.95 -9.58
C PRO A 173 -28.29 -11.77 -9.94
N THR A 174 -28.99 -11.89 -11.07
CA THR A 174 -30.03 -10.95 -11.51
C THR A 174 -31.40 -11.44 -11.03
N PHE A 175 -32.15 -10.60 -10.33
CA PHE A 175 -33.49 -10.94 -9.86
C PHE A 175 -34.56 -10.34 -10.78
N VAL A 176 -35.28 -11.21 -11.49
CA VAL A 176 -36.35 -10.79 -12.41
C VAL A 176 -37.70 -11.07 -11.74
N LEU A 177 -38.63 -10.12 -11.85
CA LEU A 177 -40.01 -10.29 -11.42
C LEU A 177 -40.90 -10.71 -12.61
N PRO A 178 -41.05 -12.00 -12.92
CA PRO A 178 -42.02 -12.45 -13.90
C PRO A 178 -43.45 -12.08 -13.48
N ALA A 179 -44.36 -12.01 -14.46
CA ALA A 179 -45.76 -11.61 -14.32
C ALA A 179 -46.59 -12.33 -13.21
N LYS A 180 -46.05 -13.40 -12.59
CA LYS A 180 -46.67 -14.15 -11.50
C LYS A 180 -46.22 -13.74 -10.08
N HIS A 181 -45.70 -12.53 -9.88
CA HIS A 181 -45.28 -12.00 -8.56
C HIS A 181 -44.30 -12.88 -7.76
N THR A 182 -43.54 -13.77 -8.42
CA THR A 182 -42.53 -14.63 -7.78
C THR A 182 -41.16 -14.22 -8.29
N LEU A 183 -40.30 -13.72 -7.40
CA LEU A 183 -38.94 -13.31 -7.75
C LEU A 183 -38.13 -14.54 -8.19
N LYS A 184 -37.63 -14.54 -9.43
CA LYS A 184 -36.74 -15.61 -9.93
C LYS A 184 -35.31 -15.10 -9.97
N LYS A 185 -34.40 -15.84 -9.34
CA LYS A 185 -32.95 -15.64 -9.47
C LYS A 185 -32.52 -16.21 -10.83
N LYS A 186 -31.99 -15.35 -11.69
CA LYS A 186 -31.29 -15.71 -12.93
C LYS A 186 -29.82 -15.41 -12.68
N THR A 187 -28.94 -16.40 -12.83
CA THR A 187 -27.50 -16.16 -12.75
C THR A 187 -27.00 -15.85 -14.16
N GLU A 188 -26.33 -14.72 -14.31
CA GLU A 188 -25.68 -14.33 -15.56
C GLU A 188 -24.18 -14.27 -15.33
N LYS A 189 -23.40 -14.86 -16.25
CA LYS A 189 -21.94 -14.76 -16.22
C LYS A 189 -21.55 -13.42 -16.82
N VAL A 190 -20.90 -12.58 -16.02
CA VAL A 190 -20.44 -11.25 -16.41
C VAL A 190 -18.94 -11.23 -16.31
N TRP A 191 -18.29 -10.74 -17.36
CA TRP A 191 -16.86 -10.53 -17.36
C TRP A 191 -16.46 -9.46 -16.34
N LYS A 192 -15.40 -9.72 -15.58
CA LYS A 192 -14.85 -8.78 -14.60
C LYS A 192 -13.33 -8.72 -14.71
N LEU A 193 -12.82 -7.49 -14.69
CA LEU A 193 -11.40 -7.23 -14.55
C LEU A 193 -10.91 -7.65 -13.16
N CYS A 194 -9.82 -8.40 -13.10
CA CYS A 194 -9.19 -8.85 -11.87
C CYS A 194 -7.77 -8.30 -11.76
N LEU A 195 -7.43 -7.86 -10.55
CA LEU A 195 -6.11 -7.30 -10.24
C LEU A 195 -5.57 -8.00 -9.01
N ASP A 196 -4.62 -8.89 -9.24
CA ASP A 196 -4.00 -9.68 -8.19
C ASP A 196 -2.67 -9.05 -7.80
N VAL A 197 -2.55 -8.67 -6.52
CA VAL A 197 -1.31 -8.18 -5.95
C VAL A 197 -0.43 -9.37 -5.65
N LEU A 198 0.77 -9.41 -6.23
CA LEU A 198 1.70 -10.51 -6.05
C LEU A 198 2.81 -10.11 -5.07
N GLY A 199 3.13 -11.02 -4.14
CA GLY A 199 4.33 -10.93 -3.32
C GLY A 199 5.60 -11.25 -4.13
N GLY A 200 6.75 -10.91 -3.57
CA GLY A 200 8.07 -11.16 -4.15
C GLY A 200 8.46 -12.64 -4.19
N ARG A 201 7.79 -13.49 -3.39
CA ARG A 201 7.90 -14.96 -3.49
C ARG A 201 7.01 -15.53 -4.61
N ASP A 202 5.92 -14.84 -4.92
CA ASP A 202 4.92 -15.29 -5.90
C ASP A 202 5.24 -14.77 -7.31
N TYR A 203 6.10 -13.76 -7.43
CA TYR A 203 6.51 -13.18 -8.70
C TYR A 203 8.03 -13.25 -8.87
N LEU A 204 8.48 -14.13 -9.76
CA LEU A 204 9.88 -14.29 -10.12
C LEU A 204 10.12 -13.68 -11.51
N VAL A 205 11.30 -13.12 -11.70
CA VAL A 205 11.64 -12.37 -12.90
C VAL A 205 13.04 -12.77 -13.35
N ASP A 206 13.24 -12.82 -14.67
CA ASP A 206 14.58 -13.03 -15.26
C ASP A 206 15.61 -12.05 -14.67
N PRO A 207 16.72 -12.53 -14.07
CA PRO A 207 17.75 -11.67 -13.50
C PRO A 207 18.48 -10.79 -14.54
N GLN A 208 18.38 -11.10 -15.83
CA GLN A 208 19.03 -10.36 -16.90
C GLN A 208 18.33 -9.01 -17.18
N GLU A 209 19.05 -8.06 -17.79
CA GLU A 209 18.53 -6.69 -18.02
C GLU A 209 17.33 -6.67 -18.97
N ASP A 210 17.39 -7.42 -20.07
CA ASP A 210 16.24 -7.64 -20.96
C ASP A 210 15.44 -8.81 -20.40
N THR A 211 14.43 -8.51 -19.57
CA THR A 211 13.55 -9.53 -18.97
C THR A 211 13.00 -10.45 -20.06
N LYS A 212 13.54 -11.67 -20.20
CA LYS A 212 13.11 -12.65 -21.21
C LYS A 212 11.88 -13.40 -20.76
N TYR A 213 11.68 -13.55 -19.45
CA TYR A 213 10.55 -14.25 -18.89
C TYR A 213 10.15 -13.67 -17.52
N GLU A 214 8.90 -13.90 -17.16
CA GLU A 214 8.30 -13.60 -15.87
C GLU A 214 7.53 -14.83 -15.41
N ILE A 215 7.58 -15.15 -14.12
CA ILE A 215 6.98 -16.37 -13.56
C ILE A 215 6.09 -15.98 -12.41
N HIS A 216 4.85 -16.47 -12.44
CA HIS A 216 3.93 -16.39 -11.31
C HIS A 216 3.89 -17.75 -10.61
N ARG A 217 4.41 -17.79 -9.39
CA ARG A 217 4.34 -18.92 -8.47
C ARG A 217 3.09 -18.74 -7.62
N PHE A 218 2.22 -19.74 -7.60
CA PHE A 218 1.04 -19.74 -6.74
C PHE A 218 0.68 -21.16 -6.30
N VAL A 219 -0.04 -21.26 -5.19
CA VAL A 219 -0.47 -22.55 -4.63
C VAL A 219 -1.97 -22.70 -4.87
N ARG A 220 -2.38 -23.83 -5.46
CA ARG A 220 -3.80 -24.19 -5.65
C ARG A 220 -4.11 -25.54 -5.02
N ASP A 221 -5.37 -25.73 -4.67
CA ASP A 221 -5.87 -27.05 -4.31
C ASP A 221 -5.91 -27.90 -5.59
N TYR A 222 -5.57 -29.19 -5.48
CA TYR A 222 -5.58 -30.12 -6.62
C TYR A 222 -6.94 -30.21 -7.30
N ASP A 223 -8.01 -30.21 -6.51
CA ASP A 223 -9.39 -30.26 -7.02
C ASP A 223 -9.70 -29.06 -7.92
N ASP A 224 -9.23 -27.86 -7.56
CA ASP A 224 -9.40 -26.65 -8.41
C ASP A 224 -8.66 -26.79 -9.75
N LEU A 225 -7.48 -27.44 -9.77
CA LEU A 225 -6.74 -27.71 -11.00
C LEU A 225 -7.48 -28.73 -11.89
N CYS A 226 -8.10 -29.74 -11.29
CA CYS A 226 -8.96 -30.68 -12.00
C CYS A 226 -10.20 -30.00 -12.60
N ASP A 227 -10.84 -29.08 -11.87
CA ASP A 227 -11.98 -28.31 -12.38
C ASP A 227 -11.57 -27.38 -13.55
N MET A 228 -10.33 -26.88 -13.56
CA MET A 228 -9.77 -26.10 -14.67
C MET A 228 -9.37 -26.97 -15.88
N ALA A 229 -9.03 -28.24 -15.66
CA ALA A 229 -8.86 -29.21 -16.74
C ALA A 229 -10.21 -29.65 -17.33
N TYR A 230 -11.25 -29.73 -16.49
CA TYR A 230 -12.58 -30.19 -16.86
C TYR A 230 -13.67 -29.21 -16.43
N SER A 231 -14.01 -28.27 -17.31
CA SER A 231 -15.19 -27.43 -17.14
C SER A 231 -16.23 -27.74 -18.22
N GLU A 232 -17.51 -27.82 -17.83
CA GLU A 232 -18.62 -27.90 -18.80
C GLU A 232 -18.61 -26.72 -19.78
N ASP A 233 -18.05 -25.57 -19.36
CA ASP A 233 -17.96 -24.35 -20.16
C ASP A 233 -16.73 -24.31 -21.07
N ASN A 234 -15.69 -25.09 -20.76
CA ASN A 234 -14.46 -25.18 -21.56
C ASN A 234 -14.06 -26.65 -21.76
N PRO A 235 -14.67 -27.35 -22.73
CA PRO A 235 -14.42 -28.77 -22.95
C PRO A 235 -12.99 -29.10 -23.41
N GLU A 236 -12.21 -28.10 -23.84
CA GLU A 236 -10.80 -28.28 -24.18
C GLU A 236 -9.88 -28.25 -22.94
N GLY A 237 -10.37 -27.74 -21.80
CA GLY A 237 -9.57 -27.60 -20.57
C GLY A 237 -8.44 -26.59 -20.70
N ILE A 238 -7.91 -26.09 -19.57
CA ILE A 238 -6.66 -25.29 -19.56
C ILE A 238 -5.44 -26.19 -19.31
N TYR A 239 -5.63 -27.27 -18.54
CA TYR A 239 -4.57 -28.16 -18.11
C TYR A 239 -4.73 -29.57 -18.67
N ASP A 240 -3.60 -30.23 -18.92
CA ASP A 240 -3.53 -31.62 -19.38
C ASP A 240 -3.91 -32.58 -18.24
N GLU A 241 -5.00 -33.33 -18.43
CA GLU A 241 -5.49 -34.33 -17.46
C GLU A 241 -4.43 -35.39 -17.14
N GLU A 242 -3.67 -35.84 -18.14
CA GLU A 242 -2.69 -36.90 -17.93
C GLU A 242 -1.57 -36.40 -17.01
N ALA A 243 -1.11 -35.17 -17.25
CA ALA A 243 -0.12 -34.53 -16.41
C ALA A 243 -0.64 -34.35 -14.97
N LEU A 244 -1.89 -33.90 -14.79
CA LEU A 244 -2.50 -33.76 -13.46
C LEU A 244 -2.65 -35.11 -12.72
N SER A 245 -3.07 -36.16 -13.43
CA SER A 245 -3.21 -37.51 -12.86
C SER A 245 -1.88 -38.05 -12.34
N GLN A 246 -0.76 -37.72 -13.00
CA GLN A 246 0.58 -38.07 -12.53
C GLN A 246 0.97 -37.30 -11.25
N LEU A 247 0.60 -36.03 -11.11
CA LEU A 247 0.85 -35.23 -9.90
C LEU A 247 0.18 -35.83 -8.67
N GLN A 248 -1.01 -36.40 -8.82
CA GLN A 248 -1.72 -37.01 -7.70
C GLN A 248 -0.93 -38.16 -7.06
N ALA A 249 -0.22 -38.95 -7.88
CA ALA A 249 0.61 -40.07 -7.43
C ALA A 249 1.88 -39.59 -6.71
N ASP A 250 2.52 -38.54 -7.23
CA ASP A 250 3.76 -37.99 -6.67
C ASP A 250 3.51 -37.21 -5.36
N ALA A 251 2.37 -36.52 -5.25
CA ALA A 251 1.98 -35.76 -4.07
C ALA A 251 1.81 -36.62 -2.80
N ASP A 252 1.52 -37.92 -2.93
CA ASP A 252 1.46 -38.83 -1.78
C ASP A 252 2.86 -39.17 -1.22
N SER A 253 3.92 -38.89 -1.99
CA SER A 253 5.31 -39.17 -1.63
C SER A 253 6.10 -37.93 -1.15
N GLU A 254 5.78 -36.73 -1.65
CA GLU A 254 6.48 -35.47 -1.36
C GLU A 254 5.66 -34.50 -0.46
N ASN A 255 5.09 -34.99 0.63
CA ASN A 255 4.23 -34.21 1.55
C ASN A 255 4.95 -33.11 2.39
N GLU A 256 6.05 -32.56 1.88
CA GLU A 256 6.72 -31.39 2.43
C GLU A 256 6.53 -30.18 1.51
N VAL A 257 5.28 -29.75 1.29
CA VAL A 257 5.07 -28.31 1.04
C VAL A 257 5.71 -27.61 2.24
N PRO A 258 6.73 -26.74 2.07
CA PRO A 258 7.47 -26.20 3.20
C PRO A 258 6.52 -25.38 4.07
N LYS A 259 6.00 -26.01 5.14
CA LYS A 259 5.03 -25.46 6.09
C LYS A 259 5.54 -24.15 6.73
N ALA A 260 6.85 -23.93 6.70
CA ALA A 260 7.49 -22.72 7.19
C ALA A 260 7.25 -21.49 6.30
N GLU A 261 7.06 -21.64 4.98
CA GLU A 261 7.05 -20.50 4.05
C GLU A 261 5.77 -19.65 4.12
N ASN A 262 4.60 -20.28 4.28
CA ASN A 262 3.32 -19.54 4.30
C ASN A 262 2.94 -19.04 5.70
N ALA A 263 3.52 -19.62 6.77
CA ALA A 263 3.21 -19.24 8.15
C ALA A 263 3.77 -17.85 8.56
N GLY A 264 4.75 -17.35 7.80
CA GLY A 264 5.39 -16.05 8.03
C GLY A 264 4.48 -14.87 7.66
N ALA A 265 3.88 -14.90 6.47
CA ALA A 265 3.18 -13.76 5.87
C ALA A 265 1.72 -13.60 6.32
N ASP A 266 0.98 -14.69 6.53
CA ASP A 266 -0.47 -14.58 6.80
C ASP A 266 -0.80 -14.24 8.26
N GLY A 267 0.20 -14.21 9.15
CA GLY A 267 0.00 -13.98 10.59
C GLY A 267 -0.85 -15.05 11.31
N SER A 268 -1.51 -15.93 10.57
CA SER A 268 -2.39 -16.97 11.09
C SER A 268 -1.55 -18.15 11.57
N SER A 269 -1.37 -18.28 12.88
CA SER A 269 -0.77 -19.46 13.51
C SER A 269 -1.74 -20.66 13.51
N MET A 270 -2.53 -20.84 12.45
CA MET A 270 -3.44 -21.97 12.33
C MET A 270 -2.70 -23.16 11.74
N THR A 271 -1.86 -23.75 12.59
CA THR A 271 -1.58 -25.18 12.56
C THR A 271 -2.89 -25.94 12.74
N THR A 272 -3.45 -26.48 11.66
CA THR A 272 -4.21 -27.73 11.73
C THR A 272 -3.79 -28.65 10.60
N GLU A 273 -3.13 -29.74 10.98
CA GLU A 273 -2.59 -30.82 10.14
C GLU A 273 -3.68 -31.68 9.47
N VAL A 274 -4.84 -31.11 9.16
CA VAL A 274 -5.99 -31.87 8.64
C VAL A 274 -6.46 -31.27 7.31
N SER A 275 -5.55 -31.14 6.36
CA SER A 275 -5.98 -30.93 4.98
C SER A 275 -5.86 -32.24 4.22
N ARG A 276 -6.98 -32.96 4.11
CA ARG A 276 -7.16 -33.95 3.03
C ARG A 276 -7.05 -33.31 1.64
N ARG A 277 -7.05 -31.97 1.55
CA ARG A 277 -6.84 -31.23 0.31
C ARG A 277 -5.35 -31.16 0.03
N LYS A 278 -4.96 -31.75 -1.10
CA LYS A 278 -3.61 -31.66 -1.65
C LYS A 278 -3.42 -30.27 -2.23
N LYS A 279 -2.34 -29.59 -1.84
CA LYS A 279 -1.96 -28.28 -2.37
C LYS A 279 -0.77 -28.44 -3.30
N ILE A 280 -0.87 -27.89 -4.49
CA ILE A 280 0.17 -27.97 -5.52
C ILE A 280 0.68 -26.57 -5.81
N THR A 281 2.01 -26.44 -5.87
CA THR A 281 2.65 -25.20 -6.33
C THR A 281 2.74 -25.24 -7.85
N VAL A 282 2.16 -24.24 -8.49
CA VAL A 282 2.14 -24.04 -9.93
C VAL A 282 3.00 -22.83 -10.27
N TYR A 283 3.82 -22.97 -11.31
CA TYR A 283 4.62 -21.92 -11.91
C TYR A 283 4.07 -21.61 -13.30
N GLU A 284 3.40 -20.49 -13.43
CA GLU A 284 2.93 -19.96 -14.72
C GLU A 284 4.03 -19.08 -15.32
N ILE A 285 4.63 -19.54 -16.41
CA ILE A 285 5.79 -18.93 -17.05
C ILE A 285 5.35 -18.16 -18.29
N TRP A 286 5.66 -16.87 -18.32
CA TRP A 286 5.42 -15.96 -19.43
C TRP A 286 6.74 -15.61 -20.10
N ALA A 287 7.03 -16.24 -21.22
CA ALA A 287 8.32 -16.12 -21.90
C ALA A 287 8.21 -15.33 -23.22
N LYS A 288 9.01 -14.27 -23.36
CA LYS A 288 9.23 -13.61 -24.65
C LYS A 288 9.84 -14.57 -25.66
N LYS A 289 10.76 -15.45 -25.21
CA LYS A 289 11.43 -16.48 -26.01
C LYS A 289 11.80 -17.65 -25.11
N VAL A 290 11.57 -18.88 -25.57
CA VAL A 290 12.07 -20.10 -24.92
C VAL A 290 13.29 -20.59 -25.69
N TYR A 291 14.38 -20.83 -24.98
CA TYR A 291 15.65 -21.27 -25.57
C TYR A 291 15.89 -22.74 -25.26
N SER A 292 16.40 -23.48 -26.24
CA SER A 292 16.98 -24.80 -26.04
C SER A 292 18.32 -24.67 -25.33
N ARG A 293 18.87 -25.79 -24.84
CA ARG A 293 20.21 -25.88 -24.23
C ARG A 293 21.32 -25.33 -25.14
N ASP A 294 21.11 -25.39 -26.46
CA ASP A 294 22.05 -24.86 -27.46
C ASP A 294 21.94 -23.33 -27.67
N GLY A 295 21.09 -22.65 -26.90
CA GLY A 295 20.86 -21.20 -26.98
C GLY A 295 20.01 -20.75 -28.18
N ARG A 296 19.44 -21.68 -28.94
CA ARG A 296 18.53 -21.39 -30.06
C ARG A 296 17.08 -21.31 -29.57
N VAL A 297 16.26 -20.49 -30.21
CA VAL A 297 14.83 -20.42 -29.91
C VAL A 297 14.18 -21.75 -30.30
N MET A 298 13.53 -22.40 -29.34
CA MET A 298 12.84 -23.66 -29.58
C MET A 298 11.74 -23.49 -30.62
N LYS A 299 11.54 -24.52 -31.44
CA LYS A 299 10.42 -24.62 -32.37
C LYS A 299 9.64 -25.86 -32.04
N VAL A 300 8.32 -25.74 -32.01
CA VAL A 300 7.40 -26.81 -31.62
C VAL A 300 6.29 -26.87 -32.68
N GLN A 301 5.67 -28.02 -32.89
CA GLN A 301 4.45 -28.10 -33.70
C GLN A 301 3.24 -27.96 -32.77
N LEU A 302 2.43 -26.91 -32.96
CA LEU A 302 1.15 -26.74 -32.27
C LEU A 302 0.04 -27.22 -33.21
N ASN A 303 -0.79 -28.16 -32.76
CA ASN A 303 -2.05 -28.53 -33.42
C ASN A 303 -1.92 -28.90 -34.91
N GLY A 304 -0.81 -29.55 -35.29
CA GLY A 304 -0.56 -29.94 -36.69
C GLY A 304 -0.17 -28.80 -37.64
N GLU A 305 0.06 -27.59 -37.14
CA GLU A 305 0.65 -26.48 -37.92
C GLU A 305 2.18 -26.64 -38.07
N ASP A 306 2.76 -25.94 -39.05
CA ASP A 306 4.21 -25.85 -39.27
C ASP A 306 4.94 -25.43 -37.98
N SER A 307 6.16 -25.92 -37.77
CA SER A 307 6.90 -25.66 -36.52
C SER A 307 7.02 -24.15 -36.26
N TYR A 308 6.43 -23.69 -35.16
CA TYR A 308 6.42 -22.28 -34.77
C TYR A 308 7.53 -22.03 -33.74
N PRO A 309 8.26 -20.90 -33.84
CA PRO A 309 9.21 -20.54 -32.80
C PRO A 309 8.46 -20.13 -31.54
N LEU A 310 8.87 -20.66 -30.38
CA LEU A 310 8.32 -20.32 -29.05
C LEU A 310 8.67 -18.87 -28.68
N LYS A 311 7.85 -17.92 -29.16
CA LYS A 311 7.97 -16.48 -28.90
C LYS A 311 6.66 -15.94 -28.34
N ASN A 312 6.76 -15.17 -27.26
CA ASN A 312 5.62 -14.60 -26.55
C ASN A 312 4.58 -15.69 -26.21
N VAL A 313 5.03 -16.68 -25.43
CA VAL A 313 4.25 -17.85 -25.05
C VAL A 313 4.02 -17.90 -23.54
N MET A 314 2.96 -18.58 -23.14
CA MET A 314 2.63 -18.88 -21.75
C MET A 314 2.50 -20.39 -21.59
N PHE A 315 3.07 -20.94 -20.52
CA PHE A 315 2.93 -22.35 -20.13
C PHE A 315 3.05 -22.50 -18.63
N SER A 316 2.55 -23.62 -18.10
CA SER A 316 2.48 -23.86 -16.66
C SER A 316 3.19 -25.15 -16.27
N VAL A 317 4.01 -25.08 -15.23
CA VAL A 317 4.77 -26.20 -14.67
C VAL A 317 4.38 -26.41 -13.20
N ALA A 318 4.16 -27.65 -12.79
CA ALA A 318 3.91 -28.02 -11.41
C ALA A 318 4.69 -29.30 -11.05
N GLN A 319 5.39 -29.31 -9.90
CA GLN A 319 6.17 -30.46 -9.40
C GLN A 319 7.01 -31.18 -10.49
N ASN A 320 7.77 -30.43 -11.28
CA ASN A 320 8.57 -30.96 -12.40
C ASN A 320 7.75 -31.65 -13.52
N LYS A 321 6.48 -31.26 -13.71
CA LYS A 321 5.62 -31.70 -14.81
C LYS A 321 5.08 -30.48 -15.54
N LEU A 322 5.01 -30.57 -16.87
CA LEU A 322 4.37 -29.57 -17.71
C LEU A 322 2.86 -29.83 -17.68
N ILE A 323 2.09 -28.97 -17.04
CA ILE A 323 0.63 -29.13 -16.88
C ILE A 323 -0.16 -28.36 -17.93
N GLN A 324 0.45 -27.34 -18.53
CA GLN A 324 -0.12 -26.61 -19.67
C GLN A 324 0.97 -26.48 -20.71
N PHE A 325 0.67 -26.92 -21.93
CA PHE A 325 1.60 -26.83 -23.05
C PHE A 325 1.77 -25.37 -23.50
N PRO A 326 2.91 -24.96 -24.10
CA PRO A 326 3.10 -23.59 -24.56
C PRO A 326 2.06 -23.08 -25.54
N GLU A 327 1.24 -22.15 -25.06
CA GLU A 327 0.25 -21.42 -25.84
C GLU A 327 0.77 -20.03 -26.23
N ARG A 328 0.22 -19.47 -27.30
CA ARG A 328 0.48 -18.06 -27.64
C ARG A 328 -0.11 -17.18 -26.56
N ASN A 329 0.54 -16.06 -26.26
CA ASN A 329 0.06 -15.10 -25.29
C ASN A 329 -1.43 -14.76 -25.55
N PRO A 330 -2.33 -14.99 -24.58
CA PRO A 330 -3.76 -14.77 -24.76
C PRO A 330 -4.09 -13.29 -24.95
N HIS A 331 -3.23 -12.36 -24.50
CA HIS A 331 -3.46 -10.93 -24.65
C HIS A 331 -3.04 -10.42 -26.03
N TRP A 332 -3.96 -9.73 -26.72
CA TRP A 332 -3.74 -9.21 -28.07
C TRP A 332 -2.68 -8.11 -28.16
N HIS A 333 -2.37 -7.46 -27.04
CA HIS A 333 -1.29 -6.48 -26.97
C HIS A 333 0.11 -7.12 -27.03
N GLY A 334 0.20 -8.43 -26.77
CA GLY A 334 1.44 -9.21 -26.88
C GLY A 334 2.46 -8.93 -25.79
N GLU A 335 2.02 -8.38 -24.66
CA GLU A 335 2.85 -8.17 -23.46
C GLU A 335 2.35 -9.11 -22.36
N SER A 336 3.18 -9.34 -21.34
CA SER A 336 2.76 -10.11 -20.16
C SER A 336 1.65 -9.40 -19.37
N PRO A 337 0.85 -10.12 -18.56
CA PRO A 337 -0.17 -9.53 -17.71
C PRO A 337 0.41 -8.77 -16.51
N PHE A 338 1.72 -8.85 -16.27
CA PHE A 338 2.34 -8.25 -15.09
C PHE A 338 2.69 -6.79 -15.34
N VAL A 339 2.43 -5.97 -14.33
CA VAL A 339 3.06 -4.67 -14.18
C VAL A 339 3.80 -4.69 -12.87
N SER A 340 5.09 -4.38 -12.94
CA SER A 340 5.97 -4.59 -11.81
C SER A 340 7.09 -3.57 -11.77
N GLN A 341 7.26 -2.93 -10.62
CA GLN A 341 8.16 -1.79 -10.45
C GLN A 341 8.74 -1.79 -9.03
N PRO A 342 10.06 -1.62 -8.87
CA PRO A 342 10.66 -1.38 -7.56
C PRO A 342 10.28 0.01 -7.04
N ILE A 343 9.99 0.12 -5.73
CA ILE A 343 9.70 1.41 -5.09
C ILE A 343 10.98 2.25 -5.00
N LEU A 344 12.06 1.65 -4.51
CA LEU A 344 13.40 2.23 -4.51
C LEU A 344 14.22 1.55 -5.59
N ARG A 345 14.71 2.28 -6.59
CA ARG A 345 15.59 1.72 -7.61
C ARG A 345 17.02 1.69 -7.10
N VAL A 346 17.64 0.51 -7.13
CA VAL A 346 19.08 0.34 -6.95
C VAL A 346 19.70 0.08 -8.32
N PRO A 347 20.58 0.95 -8.84
CA PRO A 347 21.21 0.74 -10.14
C PRO A 347 21.87 -0.64 -10.22
N PHE A 348 21.71 -1.31 -11.37
CA PHE A 348 22.26 -2.65 -11.66
C PHE A 348 21.71 -3.81 -10.82
N ALA A 349 20.81 -3.54 -9.86
CA ALA A 349 20.17 -4.59 -9.08
C ALA A 349 18.78 -4.90 -9.65
N LYS A 350 18.53 -6.18 -9.98
CA LYS A 350 17.20 -6.62 -10.41
C LYS A 350 16.22 -6.61 -9.25
N TRP A 351 16.68 -7.12 -8.11
CA TRP A 351 16.00 -7.07 -6.83
C TRP A 351 16.51 -5.85 -6.05
N SER A 352 15.63 -4.88 -5.87
CA SER A 352 15.97 -3.65 -5.17
C SER A 352 15.82 -3.78 -3.65
N LYS A 353 16.14 -2.71 -2.91
CA LYS A 353 16.00 -2.63 -1.45
C LYS A 353 14.59 -2.14 -1.07
N ALA A 354 13.99 -2.67 0.00
CA ALA A 354 12.77 -2.10 0.57
C ALA A 354 13.07 -0.91 1.47
N ILE A 355 12.06 -0.03 1.61
CA ILE A 355 12.11 1.05 2.61
C ILE A 355 12.15 0.45 4.02
N MET A 356 11.40 -0.63 4.25
CA MET A 356 11.28 -1.22 5.58
C MET A 356 12.49 -2.05 6.02
N ASP A 357 13.41 -2.44 5.13
CA ASP A 357 14.56 -3.27 5.49
C ASP A 357 15.37 -2.66 6.67
N ALA A 358 15.74 -1.38 6.57
CA ALA A 358 16.49 -0.70 7.63
C ALA A 358 15.63 -0.37 8.86
N THR A 359 14.34 -0.10 8.64
CA THR A 359 13.39 0.20 9.73
C THR A 359 13.17 -1.02 10.61
N THR A 360 13.08 -2.21 10.00
CA THR A 360 12.92 -3.49 10.68
C THR A 360 14.10 -3.80 11.58
N GLU A 361 15.33 -3.72 11.07
CA GLU A 361 16.54 -3.96 11.85
C GLU A 361 16.60 -3.04 13.08
N LEU A 362 16.37 -1.74 12.88
CA LEU A 362 16.35 -0.75 13.97
C LEU A 362 15.20 -0.98 14.97
N ASN A 363 14.04 -1.46 14.51
CA ASN A 363 12.92 -1.76 15.40
C ASN A 363 13.25 -2.96 16.30
N LEU A 364 13.89 -4.00 15.76
CA LEU A 364 14.32 -5.15 16.55
C LEU A 364 15.35 -4.72 17.60
N ASP A 365 16.35 -3.92 17.23
CA ASP A 365 17.33 -3.36 18.17
C ASP A 365 16.66 -2.53 19.28
N LEU A 366 15.66 -1.71 18.93
CA LEU A 366 14.88 -0.94 19.89
C LEU A 366 14.03 -1.82 20.81
N CYS A 367 13.46 -2.91 20.30
CA CYS A 367 12.74 -3.89 21.12
C CYS A 367 13.68 -4.52 22.16
N GLU A 368 14.92 -4.84 21.78
CA GLU A 368 15.87 -5.42 22.71
C GLU A 368 16.41 -4.42 23.72
N LEU A 369 16.72 -3.20 23.28
CA LEU A 369 17.08 -2.14 24.21
C LEU A 369 15.96 -1.85 25.21
N PHE A 370 14.72 -1.79 24.74
CA PHE A 370 13.56 -1.54 25.59
C PHE A 370 13.29 -2.68 26.58
N SER A 371 13.44 -3.93 26.14
CA SER A 371 13.33 -5.10 27.00
C SER A 371 14.37 -5.06 28.13
N LEU A 372 15.63 -4.73 27.82
CA LEU A 372 16.69 -4.56 28.82
C LEU A 372 16.41 -3.41 29.79
N MET A 373 15.86 -2.29 29.30
CA MET A 373 15.45 -1.18 30.16
C MET A 373 14.32 -1.57 31.11
N MET A 374 13.37 -2.36 30.62
CA MET A 374 12.27 -2.88 31.44
C MET A 374 12.76 -3.88 32.49
N ASP A 375 13.68 -4.77 32.14
CA ASP A 375 14.34 -5.67 33.11
C ASP A 375 15.10 -4.86 34.18
N GLY A 376 15.87 -3.85 33.77
CA GLY A 376 16.55 -2.94 34.69
C GLY A 376 15.59 -2.20 35.61
N ALA A 377 14.45 -1.73 35.08
CA ALA A 377 13.42 -1.05 35.85
C ALA A 377 12.71 -2.01 36.83
N LEU A 378 12.33 -3.21 36.38
CA LEU A 378 11.70 -4.23 37.22
C LEU A 378 12.63 -4.65 38.36
N ASN A 379 13.92 -4.88 38.07
CA ASN A 379 14.94 -5.19 39.07
C ASN A 379 15.22 -4.03 40.04
N SER A 380 15.05 -2.79 39.60
CA SER A 380 15.17 -1.61 40.49
C SER A 380 14.02 -1.52 41.49
N VAL A 381 12.82 -1.97 41.09
CA VAL A 381 11.62 -2.03 41.94
C VAL A 381 11.66 -3.25 42.84
N GLN A 382 12.10 -4.40 42.32
CA GLN A 382 12.33 -5.64 43.07
C GLN A 382 13.65 -5.55 43.84
N GLN A 383 13.63 -4.72 44.88
CA GLN A 383 14.75 -4.58 45.80
C GLN A 383 15.03 -5.92 46.52
N VAL A 384 16.13 -6.58 46.18
CA VAL A 384 16.58 -7.75 46.92
C VAL A 384 17.27 -7.28 48.18
N ARG A 385 16.74 -7.73 49.32
CA ARG A 385 17.30 -7.45 50.63
C ARG A 385 18.20 -8.61 51.02
N VAL A 386 19.46 -8.33 51.26
CA VAL A 386 20.42 -9.28 51.80
C VAL A 386 20.47 -9.09 53.31
N VAL A 387 20.14 -10.15 54.03
CA VAL A 387 20.23 -10.21 55.48
C VAL A 387 21.45 -11.02 55.87
N ARG A 388 22.26 -10.49 56.78
CA ARG A 388 23.35 -11.22 57.42
C ARG A 388 22.82 -11.89 58.69
N ALA A 389 22.34 -13.12 58.54
CA ALA A 389 21.67 -13.87 59.62
C ALA A 389 22.54 -14.00 60.87
N ASP A 390 23.86 -14.13 60.69
CA ASP A 390 24.88 -14.23 61.74
C ASP A 390 24.98 -12.99 62.65
N TYR A 391 24.43 -11.85 62.22
CA TYR A 391 24.42 -10.61 63.00
C TYR A 391 23.08 -10.31 63.67
N LEU A 392 22.09 -11.20 63.53
CA LEU A 392 20.82 -11.10 64.23
C LEU A 392 20.91 -11.77 65.61
N GLU A 393 20.19 -11.23 66.60
CA GLU A 393 20.04 -11.92 67.89
C GLU A 393 19.20 -13.20 67.78
N ASN A 394 18.24 -13.23 66.84
CA ASN A 394 17.39 -14.38 66.56
C ASN A 394 17.23 -14.57 65.05
N GLU A 395 17.64 -15.73 64.53
CA GLU A 395 17.50 -16.07 63.10
C GLU A 395 16.05 -16.39 62.72
N GLU A 396 15.20 -16.79 63.69
CA GLU A 396 13.79 -17.10 63.43
C GLU A 396 12.97 -15.86 63.01
N ASP A 397 13.41 -14.65 63.39
CA ASP A 397 12.73 -13.38 63.09
C ASP A 397 12.70 -13.05 61.58
N ILE A 398 13.43 -13.80 60.75
CA ILE A 398 13.51 -13.61 59.29
C ILE A 398 12.97 -14.78 58.46
N GLU A 399 12.60 -15.90 59.08
CA GLU A 399 12.15 -17.11 58.37
C GLU A 399 10.83 -16.89 57.60
N GLU A 400 9.91 -16.11 58.16
CA GLU A 400 8.62 -15.77 57.52
C GLU A 400 8.70 -14.50 56.64
N GLY A 401 9.89 -13.90 56.52
CA GLY A 401 10.10 -12.62 55.84
C GLY A 401 9.97 -11.41 56.78
N ILE A 402 10.47 -10.25 56.31
CA ILE A 402 10.52 -9.02 57.12
C ILE A 402 9.38 -8.09 56.68
N GLU A 403 8.37 -7.91 57.55
CA GLU A 403 7.29 -6.95 57.35
C GLU A 403 7.79 -5.48 57.38
N ALA A 404 6.99 -4.58 56.82
CA ALA A 404 7.28 -3.16 56.87
C ALA A 404 7.26 -2.64 58.32
N ASN A 405 8.31 -1.92 58.72
CA ASN A 405 8.53 -1.35 60.06
C ASN A 405 8.93 -2.35 61.17
N THR A 406 9.28 -3.60 60.84
CA THR A 406 9.84 -4.54 61.82
C THR A 406 11.20 -4.07 62.31
N THR A 407 11.40 -4.06 63.63
CA THR A 407 12.67 -3.72 64.26
C THR A 407 13.46 -4.99 64.52
N LEU A 408 14.57 -5.17 63.81
CA LEU A 408 15.49 -6.30 64.00
C LEU A 408 16.50 -5.99 65.10
N LYS A 409 16.72 -6.94 66.01
CA LYS A 409 17.75 -6.80 67.05
C LYS A 409 19.08 -7.32 66.55
N VAL A 410 20.11 -6.50 66.71
CA VAL A 410 21.47 -6.77 66.23
C VAL A 410 22.28 -7.36 67.37
N ALA A 411 23.00 -8.46 67.11
CA ALA A 411 23.82 -9.13 68.10
C ALA A 411 24.94 -8.22 68.62
N ALA A 412 25.25 -8.30 69.92
CA ALA A 412 26.23 -7.43 70.61
C ALA A 412 27.68 -7.50 70.06
N GLY A 413 27.99 -8.51 69.23
CA GLY A 413 29.28 -8.67 68.57
C GLY A 413 29.40 -8.01 67.19
N THR A 414 28.34 -7.36 66.69
CA THR A 414 28.32 -6.79 65.34
C THR A 414 29.18 -5.54 65.25
N PRO A 415 30.12 -5.43 64.29
CA PRO A 415 30.94 -4.23 64.11
C PRO A 415 30.08 -2.99 63.80
N ASN A 416 30.38 -1.85 64.46
CA ASN A 416 29.56 -0.61 64.43
C ASN A 416 29.29 0.01 63.04
N ASN A 417 29.88 -0.50 61.95
CA ASN A 417 29.71 0.03 60.59
C ASN A 417 29.07 -0.97 59.61
N VAL A 418 28.61 -2.14 60.09
CA VAL A 418 28.02 -3.16 59.21
C VAL A 418 26.50 -3.13 59.32
N ARG A 419 25.82 -3.00 58.18
CA ARG A 419 24.36 -3.08 58.10
C ARG A 419 23.94 -4.56 58.10
N VAL A 420 23.02 -4.93 58.99
CA VAL A 420 22.46 -6.29 59.07
C VAL A 420 21.49 -6.56 57.92
N LEU A 421 20.77 -5.53 57.50
CA LEU A 421 19.89 -5.52 56.34
C LEU A 421 20.44 -4.53 55.32
N GLU A 422 20.80 -5.01 54.14
CA GLU A 422 21.23 -4.18 53.03
C GLU A 422 20.34 -4.44 51.82
N THR A 423 19.85 -3.37 51.21
CA THR A 423 19.19 -3.49 49.90
C THR A 423 20.29 -3.53 48.85
N VAL A 424 20.36 -4.64 48.11
CA VAL A 424 21.20 -4.74 46.92
C VAL A 424 20.37 -4.29 45.74
N GLN A 425 20.80 -3.19 45.11
CA GLN A 425 20.18 -2.72 43.88
C GLN A 425 20.63 -3.63 42.72
N LEU A 426 19.72 -4.47 42.24
CA LEU A 426 20.01 -5.45 41.18
C LEU A 426 20.00 -4.84 39.77
N GLY A 427 19.40 -3.67 39.61
CA GLY A 427 19.34 -2.97 38.33
C GLY A 427 19.12 -1.48 38.51
N GLU A 428 19.77 -0.69 37.66
CA GLU A 428 19.47 0.71 37.41
C GLU A 428 19.50 0.91 35.90
N VAL A 429 18.55 1.70 35.37
CA VAL A 429 18.58 2.10 33.96
C VAL A 429 19.42 3.37 33.86
N PRO A 430 20.63 3.32 33.25
CA PRO A 430 21.46 4.52 33.13
C PRO A 430 20.74 5.59 32.29
N ALA A 431 20.87 6.85 32.70
CA ALA A 431 20.29 7.98 31.93
C ALA A 431 20.81 8.05 30.49
N SER A 432 22.05 7.58 30.24
CA SER A 432 22.61 7.45 28.90
C SER A 432 21.83 6.49 28.00
N THR A 433 21.26 5.42 28.56
CA THR A 433 20.45 4.43 27.83
C THR A 433 19.16 5.05 27.32
N MET A 434 18.50 5.87 28.14
CA MET A 434 17.33 6.65 27.73
C MET A 434 17.65 7.63 26.59
N ASN A 435 18.77 8.34 26.70
CA ASN A 435 19.21 9.23 25.62
C ASN A 435 19.50 8.46 24.32
N PHE A 436 20.12 7.29 24.42
CA PHE A 436 20.41 6.45 23.27
C PHE A 436 19.14 5.90 22.61
N TYR A 437 18.15 5.46 23.40
CA TYR A 437 16.84 5.04 22.91
C TYR A 437 16.16 6.17 22.10
N ASN A 438 16.17 7.40 22.62
CA ASN A 438 15.58 8.55 21.92
C ASN A 438 16.30 8.88 20.60
N ILE A 439 17.62 8.69 20.54
CA ILE A 439 18.39 8.86 19.29
C ILE A 439 18.00 7.78 18.28
N LEU A 440 17.98 6.51 18.69
CA LEU A 440 17.60 5.40 17.81
C LEU A 440 16.16 5.53 17.31
N ASP A 441 15.23 5.99 18.16
CA ASP A 441 13.84 6.25 17.75
C ASP A 441 13.75 7.38 16.70
N GLY A 442 14.60 8.41 16.84
CA GLY A 442 14.75 9.46 15.82
C GLY A 442 15.27 8.91 14.49
N VAL A 443 16.30 8.07 14.54
CA VAL A 443 16.88 7.42 13.35
C VAL A 443 15.87 6.46 12.69
N LEU A 444 15.08 5.73 13.48
CA LEU A 444 14.00 4.88 12.96
C LEU A 444 12.94 5.72 12.24
N ALA A 445 12.53 6.85 12.82
CA ALA A 445 11.57 7.75 12.19
C ALA A 445 12.08 8.29 10.84
N GLU A 446 13.37 8.64 10.76
CA GLU A 446 14.00 9.09 9.51
C GLU A 446 14.06 7.97 8.45
N ASN A 447 14.49 6.76 8.82
CA ASN A 447 14.56 5.62 7.90
C ASN A 447 13.19 5.16 7.40
N SER A 448 12.15 5.31 8.24
CA SER A 448 10.76 5.00 7.88
C SER A 448 10.06 6.12 7.13
N LEU A 449 10.76 7.22 6.79
CA LEU A 449 10.19 8.41 6.15
C LEU A 449 8.98 8.98 6.93
N LEU A 450 8.98 8.83 8.25
CA LEU A 450 7.97 9.39 9.13
C LEU A 450 8.46 10.69 9.74
N ASN A 451 7.52 11.61 9.98
CA ASN A 451 7.79 12.80 10.77
C ASN A 451 7.18 12.62 12.16
N GLN A 452 7.98 12.74 13.23
CA GLN A 452 7.48 12.74 14.61
C GLN A 452 6.39 13.79 14.86
N THR A 453 6.40 14.88 14.09
CA THR A 453 5.36 15.91 14.12
C THR A 453 4.00 15.38 13.65
N ARG A 454 3.96 14.48 12.65
CA ARG A 454 2.70 13.87 12.20
C ARG A 454 2.08 12.97 13.28
N LEU A 455 2.89 12.45 14.20
CA LEU A 455 2.44 11.65 15.35
C LEU A 455 1.82 12.52 16.47
N GLY A 456 1.72 13.84 16.29
CA GLY A 456 1.21 14.75 17.32
C GLY A 456 2.11 14.89 18.54
N SER A 457 3.29 14.27 18.51
CA SER A 457 4.26 14.23 19.60
C SER A 457 5.45 15.12 19.25
N THR A 458 5.26 16.44 19.30
CA THR A 458 6.41 17.36 19.40
C THR A 458 6.77 17.50 20.88
N GLN A 459 7.38 16.46 21.46
CA GLN A 459 7.97 16.58 22.80
C GLN A 459 9.20 17.49 22.71
N GLY A 460 9.00 18.76 23.05
CA GLY A 460 10.03 19.79 23.04
C GLY A 460 9.41 21.16 22.92
N THR A 461 9.12 21.78 24.08
CA THR A 461 8.77 23.20 24.19
C THR A 461 9.97 24.04 23.72
N GLY A 462 10.07 24.30 22.42
CA GLY A 462 11.16 25.13 21.88
C GLY A 462 11.46 25.01 20.38
N LYS A 463 11.00 23.97 19.68
CA LYS A 463 11.22 23.91 18.21
C LYS A 463 10.34 24.95 17.53
N LEU A 464 10.97 25.88 16.81
CA LEU A 464 10.27 26.88 16.01
C LEU A 464 9.40 26.17 14.97
N ALA A 465 8.16 26.63 14.78
CA ALA A 465 7.23 26.08 13.78
C ALA A 465 7.86 25.98 12.37
N THR A 466 8.83 26.84 12.08
CA THR A 466 9.63 26.83 10.85
C THR A 466 10.49 25.58 10.69
N GLU A 467 11.16 25.09 11.73
CA GLU A 467 12.02 23.89 11.67
C GLU A 467 11.17 22.63 11.42
N ILE A 468 10.04 22.53 12.14
CA ILE A 468 9.04 21.46 11.96
C ILE A 468 8.51 21.45 10.52
N SER A 469 8.20 22.62 9.98
CA SER A 469 7.71 22.75 8.60
C SER A 469 8.79 22.39 7.57
N GLN A 470 10.07 22.71 7.83
CA GLN A 470 11.19 22.37 6.95
C GLN A 470 11.47 20.86 6.93
N ALA A 471 11.51 20.21 8.10
CA ALA A 471 11.68 18.75 8.19
C ALA A 471 10.54 18.00 7.49
N GLY A 472 9.31 18.48 7.63
CA GLY A 472 8.16 17.95 6.89
C GLY A 472 8.28 18.11 5.38
N ALA A 473 8.83 19.22 4.90
CA ALA A 473 9.03 19.46 3.48
C ALA A 473 10.06 18.50 2.85
N ALA A 474 11.15 18.18 3.56
CA ALA A 474 12.17 17.24 3.06
C ALA A 474 11.61 15.84 2.84
N ILE A 475 10.89 15.29 3.82
CA ILE A 475 10.24 13.97 3.73
C ILE A 475 9.21 13.97 2.60
N ASN A 476 8.35 15.00 2.52
CA ASN A 476 7.36 15.09 1.45
C ASN A 476 8.02 15.15 0.06
N SER A 477 9.20 15.77 -0.07
CA SER A 477 9.95 15.79 -1.34
C SER A 477 10.44 14.41 -1.76
N VAL A 478 10.87 13.56 -0.82
CA VAL A 478 11.23 12.16 -1.12
C VAL A 478 10.00 11.38 -1.53
N LEU A 479 8.90 11.50 -0.78
CA LEU A 479 7.63 10.83 -1.11
C LEU A 479 7.05 11.28 -2.45
N GLU A 480 7.24 12.55 -2.83
CA GLU A 480 6.85 13.07 -4.14
C GLU A 480 7.67 12.43 -5.26
N GLY A 481 8.99 12.28 -5.08
CA GLY A 481 9.85 11.58 -6.04
C GLY A 481 9.43 10.12 -6.22
N LEU A 482 9.23 9.40 -5.10
CA LEU A 482 8.76 8.01 -5.14
C LEU A 482 7.37 7.88 -5.78
N GLY A 483 6.47 8.80 -5.45
CA GLY A 483 5.12 8.84 -6.00
C GLY A 483 5.10 9.10 -7.50
N ALA A 484 5.91 10.05 -7.98
CA ALA A 484 6.02 10.36 -9.41
C ALA A 484 6.60 9.19 -10.20
N ASP A 485 7.68 8.58 -9.71
CA ASP A 485 8.29 7.40 -10.34
C ASP A 485 7.30 6.21 -10.38
N PHE A 486 6.50 6.04 -9.34
CA PHE A 486 5.47 5.01 -9.28
C PHE A 486 4.29 5.30 -10.22
N GLU A 487 3.81 6.54 -10.29
CA GLU A 487 2.75 6.95 -11.22
C GLU A 487 3.16 6.73 -12.69
N GLU A 488 4.38 7.12 -13.04
CA GLU A 488 4.90 7.01 -14.40
C GLU A 488 5.27 5.58 -14.78
N ALA A 489 6.02 4.87 -13.93
CA ALA A 489 6.57 3.56 -14.28
C ALA A 489 5.67 2.38 -13.91
N PHE A 490 4.72 2.56 -12.98
CA PHE A 490 3.82 1.48 -12.54
C PHE A 490 2.36 1.77 -12.91
N MET A 491 1.78 2.89 -12.49
CA MET A 491 0.35 3.13 -12.72
C MET A 491 0.02 3.30 -14.21
N THR A 492 0.85 4.03 -14.95
CA THR A 492 0.62 4.27 -16.38
C THR A 492 0.53 2.96 -17.20
N PRO A 493 1.53 2.05 -17.17
CA PRO A 493 1.43 0.78 -17.88
C PRO A 493 0.32 -0.13 -17.32
N LEU A 494 0.01 -0.05 -16.02
CA LEU A 494 -1.11 -0.78 -15.44
C LEU A 494 -2.45 -0.34 -16.04
N LEU A 495 -2.69 0.97 -16.11
CA LEU A 495 -3.92 1.51 -16.72
C LEU A 495 -4.01 1.19 -18.21
N GLU A 496 -2.91 1.26 -18.94
CA GLU A 496 -2.82 0.89 -20.36
C GLU A 496 -3.20 -0.58 -20.58
N LYS A 497 -2.61 -1.50 -19.81
CA LYS A 497 -2.90 -2.93 -19.92
C LYS A 497 -4.32 -3.26 -19.47
N CYS A 498 -4.83 -2.65 -18.39
CA CYS A 498 -6.23 -2.79 -17.99
C CYS A 498 -7.18 -2.35 -19.10
N TRP A 499 -6.90 -1.22 -19.76
CA TRP A 499 -7.70 -0.74 -20.89
C TRP A 499 -7.69 -1.73 -22.06
N MET A 500 -6.52 -2.25 -22.41
CA MET A 500 -6.38 -3.23 -23.49
C MET A 500 -7.13 -4.54 -23.17
N ASP A 501 -7.10 -5.00 -21.92
CA ASP A 501 -7.82 -6.21 -21.47
C ASP A 501 -9.34 -6.01 -21.44
N ILE A 502 -9.81 -4.82 -21.03
CA ILE A 502 -11.23 -4.42 -21.12
C ILE A 502 -11.71 -4.47 -22.58
N LEU A 503 -10.94 -3.90 -23.52
CA LEU A 503 -11.32 -3.88 -24.94
C LEU A 503 -11.36 -5.28 -25.56
N GLN A 504 -10.47 -6.17 -25.11
CA GLN A 504 -10.37 -7.52 -25.61
C GLN A 504 -11.53 -8.40 -25.16
N ASN A 505 -11.97 -8.28 -23.90
CA ASN A 505 -12.84 -9.29 -23.28
C ASN A 505 -14.25 -8.80 -22.87
N VAL A 506 -14.53 -7.49 -22.80
CA VAL A 506 -15.86 -7.02 -22.41
C VAL A 506 -16.83 -7.15 -23.58
N ASP A 507 -17.73 -8.12 -23.55
CA ASP A 507 -18.75 -8.24 -24.60
C ASP A 507 -19.87 -7.21 -24.46
N ASP A 508 -20.44 -7.08 -23.26
CA ASP A 508 -21.60 -6.22 -23.00
C ASP A 508 -21.30 -5.09 -21.99
N PHE A 509 -21.45 -3.84 -22.42
CA PHE A 509 -21.37 -2.68 -21.54
C PHE A 509 -22.75 -2.35 -20.93
N PRO A 510 -22.87 -2.19 -19.59
CA PRO A 510 -24.12 -1.80 -18.94
C PRO A 510 -24.43 -0.31 -19.20
N VAL A 511 -25.04 -0.03 -20.36
CA VAL A 511 -25.25 1.33 -20.90
C VAL A 511 -25.89 2.27 -19.89
N GLU A 512 -26.95 1.83 -19.19
CA GLU A 512 -27.68 2.68 -18.24
C GLU A 512 -26.86 3.05 -16.99
N GLU A 513 -26.02 2.14 -16.51
CA GLU A 513 -25.15 2.38 -15.34
C GLU A 513 -24.01 3.32 -15.74
N LEU A 514 -23.37 3.04 -16.87
CA LEU A 514 -22.25 3.84 -17.39
C LEU A 514 -22.66 5.26 -17.77
N ALA A 515 -23.81 5.44 -18.42
CA ALA A 515 -24.32 6.77 -18.80
C ALA A 515 -24.66 7.66 -17.58
N ARG A 516 -24.80 7.10 -16.38
CA ARG A 516 -24.96 7.87 -15.13
C ARG A 516 -23.62 8.28 -14.51
N LEU A 517 -22.57 7.52 -14.77
CA LEU A 517 -21.24 7.73 -14.19
C LEU A 517 -20.38 8.67 -15.04
N ILE A 518 -20.50 8.61 -16.36
CA ILE A 518 -19.71 9.42 -17.28
C ILE A 518 -20.22 10.86 -17.29
N GLU A 519 -19.32 11.83 -17.14
CA GLU A 519 -19.61 13.25 -17.28
C GLU A 519 -19.84 13.61 -18.76
N GLY A 520 -21.02 14.16 -19.09
CA GLY A 520 -21.38 14.58 -20.45
C GLY A 520 -22.88 14.72 -20.68
N ASP A 521 -23.29 15.00 -21.93
CA ASP A 521 -24.70 14.86 -22.32
C ASP A 521 -25.06 13.37 -22.30
N LYS A 522 -25.99 13.00 -21.43
CA LYS A 522 -26.44 11.61 -21.25
C LYS A 522 -26.89 10.98 -22.56
N ASN A 523 -27.52 11.74 -23.46
CA ASN A 523 -28.00 11.20 -24.73
C ASN A 523 -26.83 10.86 -25.67
N GLU A 524 -25.80 11.71 -25.70
CA GLU A 524 -24.60 11.50 -26.49
C GLU A 524 -23.82 10.29 -25.97
N VAL A 525 -23.58 10.22 -24.65
CA VAL A 525 -22.88 9.10 -24.02
C VAL A 525 -23.63 7.79 -24.24
N THR A 526 -24.97 7.79 -24.11
CA THR A 526 -25.80 6.61 -24.37
C THR A 526 -25.67 6.15 -25.83
N ALA A 527 -25.70 7.09 -26.78
CA ALA A 527 -25.52 6.78 -28.20
C ALA A 527 -24.12 6.23 -28.50
N GLN A 528 -23.07 6.77 -27.87
CA GLN A 528 -21.70 6.26 -28.00
C GLN A 528 -21.57 4.85 -27.45
N LEU A 529 -22.12 4.57 -26.26
CA LEU A 529 -22.12 3.25 -25.64
C LEU A 529 -22.89 2.21 -26.45
N GLN A 530 -24.03 2.59 -27.04
CA GLN A 530 -24.77 1.70 -27.93
C GLN A 530 -23.95 1.33 -29.17
N ARG A 531 -23.30 2.31 -29.81
CA ARG A 531 -22.39 2.04 -30.94
C ARG A 531 -21.18 1.20 -30.53
N LEU A 532 -20.67 1.39 -29.31
CA LEU A 532 -19.57 0.58 -28.78
C LEU A 532 -19.97 -0.89 -28.59
N ASN A 533 -21.22 -1.16 -28.21
CA ASN A 533 -21.76 -2.53 -28.11
C ASN A 533 -22.00 -3.17 -29.49
N GLU A 534 -22.15 -2.38 -30.56
CA GLU A 534 -22.31 -2.89 -31.92
C GLU A 534 -20.95 -3.35 -32.53
N LEU A 535 -19.83 -2.85 -32.01
CA LEU A 535 -18.50 -3.22 -32.46
C LEU A 535 -18.03 -4.52 -31.81
N SER A 536 -17.45 -5.40 -32.62
CA SER A 536 -16.79 -6.60 -32.11
C SER A 536 -15.57 -6.25 -31.24
N PRO A 537 -15.17 -7.11 -30.28
CA PRO A 537 -13.96 -6.89 -29.49
C PRO A 537 -12.71 -6.62 -30.36
N GLN A 538 -12.56 -7.34 -31.49
CA GLN A 538 -11.43 -7.15 -32.42
C GLN A 538 -11.43 -5.75 -33.05
N GLU A 539 -12.60 -5.25 -33.47
CA GLU A 539 -12.72 -3.90 -34.05
C GLU A 539 -12.45 -2.82 -33.01
N ARG A 540 -13.00 -2.98 -31.80
CA ARG A 540 -12.73 -2.06 -30.68
C ARG A 540 -11.24 -2.00 -30.35
N PHE A 541 -10.59 -3.15 -30.23
CA PHE A 541 -9.15 -3.22 -29.97
C PHE A 541 -8.33 -2.61 -31.09
N LYS A 542 -8.68 -2.87 -32.36
CA LYS A 542 -7.99 -2.31 -33.53
C LYS A 542 -8.09 -0.77 -33.58
N ILE A 543 -9.24 -0.21 -33.21
CA ILE A 543 -9.49 1.24 -33.23
C ILE A 543 -8.85 1.93 -32.03
N ALA A 544 -9.10 1.42 -30.81
CA ALA A 544 -8.81 2.14 -29.57
C ALA A 544 -7.64 1.57 -28.74
N GLY A 545 -7.17 0.36 -29.02
CA GLY A 545 -6.19 -0.34 -28.18
C GLY A 545 -4.86 0.39 -27.99
N ARG A 546 -4.42 1.17 -29.00
CA ARG A 546 -3.21 2.02 -28.93
C ARG A 546 -3.51 3.51 -29.13
N GLY A 547 -4.80 3.88 -29.10
CA GLY A 547 -5.24 5.22 -29.44
C GLY A 547 -5.01 6.26 -28.35
N TYR A 548 -4.78 5.81 -27.12
CA TYR A 548 -4.63 6.65 -25.95
C TYR A 548 -3.27 6.50 -25.30
N ARG A 549 -2.86 7.57 -24.63
CA ARG A 549 -1.79 7.58 -23.64
C ARG A 549 -2.42 7.83 -22.29
N PHE A 550 -2.19 6.92 -21.36
CA PHE A 550 -2.67 7.08 -20.00
C PHE A 550 -1.58 7.75 -19.18
N LYS A 551 -1.98 8.57 -18.21
CA LYS A 551 -1.09 9.09 -17.19
C LYS A 551 -1.75 8.85 -15.85
N GLY A 552 -1.13 8.02 -15.03
CA GLY A 552 -1.51 7.90 -13.62
C GLY A 552 -1.20 9.21 -12.92
N VAL A 553 -2.17 9.78 -12.22
CA VAL A 553 -2.00 11.05 -11.51
C VAL A 553 -2.72 10.95 -10.17
N GLY A 554 -2.01 11.08 -9.05
CA GLY A 554 -2.61 11.08 -7.72
C GLY A 554 -1.79 11.88 -6.72
N ILE A 555 -0.68 11.30 -6.29
CA ILE A 555 0.29 11.89 -5.36
C ILE A 555 0.86 13.18 -5.94
N ARG A 556 1.24 13.20 -7.22
CA ARG A 556 1.81 14.39 -7.83
C ARG A 556 0.83 15.56 -7.79
N THR A 557 -0.43 15.35 -8.19
CA THR A 557 -1.45 16.40 -8.13
C THR A 557 -1.80 16.79 -6.70
N LEU A 558 -1.82 15.86 -5.75
CA LEU A 558 -1.99 16.21 -4.34
C LEU A 558 -0.85 17.12 -3.85
N MET A 559 0.39 16.76 -4.14
CA MET A 559 1.56 17.55 -3.74
C MET A 559 1.59 18.90 -4.45
N GLU A 560 1.28 18.97 -5.74
CA GLU A 560 1.18 20.22 -6.51
C GLU A 560 0.10 21.14 -5.91
N ARG A 561 -1.07 20.59 -5.56
CA ARG A 561 -2.13 21.34 -4.86
C ARG A 561 -1.68 21.83 -3.49
N MET A 562 -0.99 20.99 -2.71
CA MET A 562 -0.43 21.40 -1.41
C MET A 562 0.60 22.51 -1.55
N LYS A 563 1.50 22.42 -2.54
CA LYS A 563 2.48 23.47 -2.87
C LYS A 563 1.78 24.76 -3.28
N ASP A 564 0.77 24.67 -4.12
CA ASP A 564 0.01 25.84 -4.56
C ASP A 564 -0.78 26.48 -3.41
N PHE A 565 -1.37 25.68 -2.53
CA PHE A 565 -1.98 26.16 -1.30
C PHE A 565 -0.97 26.87 -0.40
N GLN A 566 0.22 26.29 -0.18
CA GLN A 566 1.28 26.91 0.63
C GLN A 566 1.77 28.23 0.03
N LYS A 567 2.00 28.28 -1.30
CA LYS A 567 2.36 29.51 -2.01
C LYS A 567 1.29 30.59 -1.84
N LEU A 568 0.01 30.23 -1.97
CA LEU A 568 -1.11 31.14 -1.78
C LEU A 568 -1.21 31.63 -0.32
N GLN A 569 -1.00 30.75 0.65
CA GLN A 569 -0.98 31.11 2.07
C GLN A 569 0.18 32.06 2.40
N GLN A 570 1.38 31.79 1.88
CA GLN A 570 2.54 32.66 2.07
C GLN A 570 2.35 34.03 1.41
N LEU A 571 1.74 34.06 0.22
CA LEU A 571 1.35 35.30 -0.44
C LEU A 571 0.36 36.09 0.42
N LEU A 572 -0.68 35.43 0.98
CA LEU A 572 -1.65 36.06 1.87
C LEU A 572 -1.00 36.62 3.15
N GLN A 573 -0.08 35.89 3.78
CA GLN A 573 0.66 36.37 4.95
C GLN A 573 1.53 37.59 4.59
N THR A 574 2.18 37.58 3.42
CA THR A 574 2.99 38.70 2.93
C THR A 574 2.14 39.93 2.67
N ILE A 575 0.97 39.77 2.05
CA ILE A 575 0.01 40.85 1.82
C ILE A 575 -0.54 41.37 3.16
N ALA A 576 -0.86 40.49 4.12
CA ALA A 576 -1.39 40.86 5.43
C ALA A 576 -0.39 41.63 6.30
N THR A 577 0.90 41.29 6.22
CA THR A 577 1.96 41.97 6.98
C THR A 577 2.32 43.34 6.40
N ASN A 578 2.00 43.63 5.13
CA ASN A 578 2.29 44.91 4.49
C ASN A 578 1.00 45.66 4.08
N PRO A 579 0.59 46.71 4.83
CA PRO A 579 -0.62 47.48 4.54
C PRO A 579 -0.66 48.09 3.13
N GLN A 580 0.49 48.42 2.53
CA GLN A 580 0.54 48.96 1.16
C GLN A 580 0.20 47.88 0.13
N LEU A 581 0.73 46.66 0.30
CA LEU A 581 0.37 45.53 -0.57
C LEU A 581 -1.09 45.15 -0.41
N MET A 582 -1.65 45.21 0.80
CA MET A 582 -3.08 44.99 1.04
C MET A 582 -3.95 45.99 0.28
N ASN A 583 -3.60 47.29 0.32
CA ASN A 583 -4.35 48.32 -0.40
C ASN A 583 -4.27 48.12 -1.91
N GLN A 584 -3.08 47.82 -2.45
CA GLN A 584 -2.92 47.54 -3.89
C GLN A 584 -3.67 46.27 -4.31
N PHE A 585 -3.61 45.22 -3.48
CA PHE A 585 -4.31 43.97 -3.74
C PHE A 585 -5.83 44.18 -3.78
N ASN A 586 -6.39 44.96 -2.86
CA ASN A 586 -7.82 45.26 -2.84
C ASN A 586 -8.28 46.11 -4.05
N LEU A 587 -7.38 46.88 -4.69
CA LEU A 587 -7.69 47.64 -5.90
C LEU A 587 -7.72 46.77 -7.15
N GLU A 588 -6.82 45.78 -7.24
CA GLU A 588 -6.63 44.99 -8.47
C GLU A 588 -7.29 43.60 -8.43
N TYR A 589 -7.45 43.01 -7.24
CA TYR A 589 -7.86 41.61 -7.07
C TYR A 589 -9.00 41.46 -6.06
N SER A 590 -9.83 40.43 -6.26
CA SER A 590 -10.89 40.08 -5.32
C SER A 590 -10.42 38.99 -4.34
N MET A 591 -10.42 39.30 -3.05
CA MET A 591 -10.15 38.33 -1.98
C MET A 591 -11.09 37.12 -2.04
N ASN A 592 -12.35 37.32 -2.45
CA ASN A 592 -13.32 36.22 -2.57
C ASN A 592 -12.97 35.24 -3.70
N SER A 593 -12.45 35.74 -4.82
CA SER A 593 -11.98 34.89 -5.92
C SER A 593 -10.74 34.11 -5.51
N LEU A 594 -9.81 34.76 -4.80
CA LEU A 594 -8.61 34.11 -4.26
C LEU A 594 -8.97 33.01 -3.25
N LEU A 595 -9.86 33.29 -2.29
CA LEU A 595 -10.37 32.30 -1.34
C LEU A 595 -11.09 31.16 -2.07
N GLY A 596 -11.91 31.46 -3.08
CA GLY A 596 -12.56 30.44 -3.91
C GLY A 596 -11.56 29.54 -4.64
N LYS A 597 -10.47 30.12 -5.15
CA LYS A 597 -9.37 29.35 -5.76
C LYS A 597 -8.64 28.50 -4.72
N LEU A 598 -8.36 29.04 -3.54
CA LEU A 598 -7.67 28.39 -2.44
C LEU A 598 -8.48 27.20 -1.89
N LEU A 599 -9.80 27.35 -1.76
CA LEU A 599 -10.73 26.26 -1.42
C LEU A 599 -10.75 25.18 -2.50
N LYS A 600 -10.86 25.56 -3.79
CA LYS A 600 -10.79 24.61 -4.92
C LYS A 600 -9.46 23.83 -4.94
N THR A 601 -8.34 24.49 -4.65
CA THR A 601 -7.02 23.85 -4.60
C THR A 601 -6.95 22.78 -3.51
N ILE A 602 -7.61 22.97 -2.36
CA ILE A 602 -7.70 21.94 -1.31
C ILE A 602 -8.71 20.83 -1.67
N GLY A 603 -9.47 21.00 -2.76
CA GLY A 603 -10.55 20.09 -3.13
C GLY A 603 -11.86 20.35 -2.38
N ILE A 604 -12.01 21.52 -1.76
CA ILE A 604 -13.26 21.91 -1.12
C ILE A 604 -14.10 22.68 -2.14
N ASN A 605 -15.32 22.21 -2.40
CA ASN A 605 -16.23 22.93 -3.29
C ASN A 605 -16.62 24.27 -2.63
N PRO A 606 -16.27 25.44 -3.22
CA PRO A 606 -16.59 26.72 -2.61
C PRO A 606 -18.08 26.93 -2.37
N GLN A 607 -18.93 26.26 -3.15
CA GLN A 607 -20.39 26.35 -3.02
C GLN A 607 -20.90 25.78 -1.69
N GLU A 608 -20.18 24.82 -1.09
CA GLU A 608 -20.54 24.22 0.20
C GLU A 608 -20.23 25.15 1.38
N ILE A 609 -19.23 26.02 1.24
CA ILE A 609 -18.83 26.99 2.28
C ILE A 609 -19.52 28.34 2.07
N GLN A 610 -19.89 28.68 0.83
CA GLN A 610 -20.58 29.93 0.55
C GLN A 610 -21.89 29.98 1.33
N LYS A 611 -22.04 31.01 2.17
CA LYS A 611 -23.27 31.31 2.87
C LYS A 611 -24.43 31.27 1.88
N THR A 612 -25.44 30.48 2.21
CA THR A 612 -26.65 30.39 1.40
C THR A 612 -27.32 31.77 1.33
N GLU A 613 -28.13 32.00 0.29
CA GLU A 613 -28.80 33.30 0.12
C GLU A 613 -29.67 33.65 1.35
N ASN A 614 -30.23 32.63 2.02
CA ASN A 614 -30.95 32.79 3.27
C ASN A 614 -30.05 33.24 4.43
N GLU A 615 -28.84 32.67 4.56
CA GLU A 615 -27.90 33.09 5.61
C GLU A 615 -27.40 34.52 5.39
N LYS A 616 -27.15 34.90 4.13
CA LYS A 616 -26.80 36.29 3.78
C LYS A 616 -27.92 37.27 4.14
N GLN A 617 -29.18 36.90 3.88
CA GLN A 617 -30.33 37.72 4.26
C GLN A 617 -30.53 37.82 5.78
N ILE A 618 -30.26 36.74 6.53
CA ILE A 618 -30.32 36.74 8.00
C ILE A 618 -29.24 37.66 8.57
N GLU A 619 -28.04 37.65 8.00
CA GLU A 619 -26.93 38.49 8.44
C GLU A 619 -27.15 39.97 8.07
N ALA A 620 -27.66 40.25 6.87
CA ALA A 620 -28.07 41.59 6.46
C ALA A 620 -29.16 42.14 7.38
N LYS A 621 -30.19 41.33 7.70
CA LYS A 621 -31.21 41.72 8.69
C LYS A 621 -30.64 41.92 10.08
N LYS A 622 -29.66 41.11 10.51
CA LYS A 622 -28.97 41.32 11.80
C LYS A 622 -28.19 42.63 11.80
N GLN A 623 -27.57 43.02 10.69
CA GLN A 623 -26.91 44.33 10.56
C GLN A 623 -27.91 45.48 10.58
N GLU A 624 -29.02 45.39 9.84
CA GLU A 624 -30.08 46.40 9.86
C GLU A 624 -30.69 46.56 11.26
N ILE A 625 -30.95 45.46 11.96
CA ILE A 625 -31.46 45.49 13.34
C ILE A 625 -30.43 46.13 14.28
N ARG A 626 -29.14 45.87 14.07
CA ARG A 626 -28.07 46.46 14.90
C ARG A 626 -27.91 47.95 14.63
N GLU A 627 -28.05 48.39 13.38
CA GLU A 627 -28.05 49.81 13.01
C GLU A 627 -29.31 50.53 13.53
N GLN A 628 -30.49 49.91 13.42
CA GLN A 628 -31.72 50.44 14.02
C GLN A 628 -31.63 50.52 15.55
N ALA A 629 -31.07 49.51 16.21
CA ALA A 629 -30.87 49.53 17.66
C ALA A 629 -29.87 50.63 18.08
N MET A 630 -28.80 50.85 17.32
CA MET A 630 -27.88 51.97 17.58
C MET A 630 -28.54 53.33 17.36
N MET A 631 -29.31 53.50 16.28
CA MET A 631 -30.01 54.77 16.00
C MET A 631 -31.09 55.06 17.06
N GLN A 632 -31.76 54.03 17.58
CA GLN A 632 -32.77 54.15 18.63
C GLN A 632 -32.12 54.48 19.99
N ALA A 633 -30.95 53.89 20.30
CA ALA A 633 -30.17 54.24 21.48
C ALA A 633 -29.63 55.68 21.44
N GLU A 634 -29.27 56.18 20.25
CA GLU A 634 -28.80 57.56 20.05
C GLU A 634 -29.95 58.58 20.19
N LEU A 635 -31.16 58.22 19.73
CA LEU A 635 -32.38 59.00 19.95
C LEU A 635 -32.80 59.04 21.43
N GLU A 636 -32.70 57.93 22.16
CA GLU A 636 -32.98 57.89 23.61
C GLU A 636 -31.96 58.69 24.44
N GLN A 637 -30.68 58.68 24.08
CA GLN A 637 -29.67 59.53 24.72
C GLN A 637 -29.86 61.02 24.43
N SER A 638 -30.40 61.39 23.26
CA SER A 638 -30.75 62.78 22.95
C SER A 638 -31.98 63.28 23.74
N GLY A 639 -32.91 62.38 24.10
CA GLY A 639 -34.10 62.70 24.89
C GLY A 639 -33.85 62.89 26.39
N GLN A 640 -32.82 62.25 26.97
CA GLN A 640 -32.53 62.32 28.41
C GLN A 640 -31.62 63.48 28.83
N ARG A 641 -30.97 64.19 27.89
CA ARG A 641 -30.17 65.39 28.22
C ARG A 641 -30.97 66.66 28.57
N SER A 642 -32.31 66.61 28.51
CA SER A 642 -33.17 67.76 28.81
C SER A 642 -33.80 67.76 30.21
N LYS A 643 -33.56 66.75 31.06
CA LYS A 643 -34.29 66.62 32.34
C LYS A 643 -33.51 66.50 33.64
N GLU A 644 -32.18 66.45 33.63
CA GLU A 644 -31.41 66.43 34.89
C GLU A 644 -30.31 67.50 34.90
N ARG A 645 -30.76 68.75 35.07
CA ARG A 645 -29.91 69.85 35.54
C ARG A 645 -30.39 70.24 36.92
N GLY A 646 -29.78 69.64 37.95
CA GLY A 646 -29.90 70.11 39.32
C GLY A 646 -29.93 68.99 40.35
N THR A 647 -28.78 68.56 40.84
CA THR A 647 -28.33 68.83 42.22
C THR A 647 -26.98 68.16 42.46
N SER A 648 -26.13 68.92 43.15
CA SER A 648 -24.73 68.64 43.47
C SER A 648 -24.61 67.86 44.81
N PRO A 649 -23.43 67.74 45.43
CA PRO A 649 -22.59 66.53 45.42
C PRO A 649 -22.33 65.97 46.84
N GLN A 650 -21.83 64.73 46.97
CA GLN A 650 -20.81 64.30 47.96
C GLN A 650 -20.69 62.77 47.96
N GLU A 651 -19.48 62.24 47.75
CA GLU A 651 -18.61 61.69 48.81
C GLU A 651 -19.28 60.60 49.66
N ASN A 652 -18.94 59.34 49.41
CA ASN A 652 -18.19 58.50 50.34
C ASN A 652 -18.09 57.08 49.77
N ALA A 653 -16.89 56.51 49.72
CA ALA A 653 -16.38 55.55 50.71
C ALA A 653 -16.93 54.15 50.44
N THR A 654 -16.11 53.13 50.14
CA THR A 654 -15.14 52.49 51.03
C THR A 654 -15.62 51.06 51.22
N GLN A 655 -14.69 50.12 51.03
CA GLN A 655 -14.68 48.76 51.57
C GLN A 655 -15.86 47.84 51.17
N GLY A 656 -15.64 46.58 50.88
CA GLY A 656 -14.45 45.77 51.08
C GLY A 656 -14.88 44.32 51.13
N ASN A 657 -13.85 43.47 51.05
CA ASN A 657 -13.73 42.21 51.80
C ASN A 657 -14.72 41.07 51.50
N ALA A 658 -14.35 39.79 51.59
CA ALA A 658 -13.12 39.15 52.08
C ALA A 658 -13.06 37.72 51.50
N SER A 659 -11.83 37.21 51.24
CA SER A 659 -11.19 36.07 51.95
C SER A 659 -11.61 34.69 51.44
N THR A 660 -10.77 33.65 51.36
CA THR A 660 -9.57 33.16 52.07
C THR A 660 -8.92 32.09 51.16
N GLY A 661 -7.65 31.68 51.18
CA GLY A 661 -6.44 31.88 52.01
C GLY A 661 -5.26 31.23 51.25
N GLU A 662 -4.03 31.77 51.31
CA GLU A 662 -2.90 31.32 52.17
C GLU A 662 -2.53 29.83 51.99
N VAL A 663 -1.27 29.42 51.73
CA VAL A 663 -0.06 29.67 52.53
C VAL A 663 1.23 29.70 51.66
N GLU A 664 2.22 30.41 52.24
CA GLU A 664 3.53 30.92 51.85
C GLU A 664 4.65 30.02 51.25
N PRO A 665 5.73 30.66 50.73
CA PRO A 665 6.97 30.05 50.26
C PRO A 665 8.09 30.03 51.33
N GLY A 666 9.02 29.08 51.20
CA GLY A 666 10.26 29.03 52.00
C GLY A 666 11.47 28.72 51.13
N ALA A 667 12.33 29.72 50.94
CA ALA A 667 13.70 29.54 50.46
C ALA A 667 14.61 29.17 51.65
N GLY A 668 15.51 28.21 51.45
CA GLY A 668 16.54 27.85 52.43
C GLY A 668 17.65 27.02 51.80
N GLN A 669 18.83 27.63 51.69
CA GLN A 669 20.11 27.02 51.32
C GLN A 669 20.58 26.00 52.37
N GLY A 670 21.43 25.05 51.97
CA GLY A 670 22.37 24.41 52.90
C GLY A 670 22.75 22.96 52.56
N SER A 671 23.89 22.80 51.87
CA SER A 671 24.95 21.79 52.10
C SER A 671 24.69 20.65 53.09
N VAL A 672 24.87 19.39 52.67
CA VAL A 672 26.12 18.58 52.70
C VAL A 672 25.93 17.41 51.73
#